data_AF-A0A0B2RXH4-F1
#
_entry.id   AF-A0A0B2RXH4-F1
#
_cell.length_a   1.000
_cell.length_b   1.000
_cell.length_c   1.000
_cell.angle_alpha   90.00
_cell.angle_beta   90.00
_cell.angle_gamma   90.00
#
_symmetry.space_group_name_H-M   'P 1'
#
loop_
_entity.id
_entity.type
_entity.pdbx_description
1 polymer ?
#
loop_
_entity_poly.entity_id
_entity_poly.type
_entity_poly.pdbx_seq_one_letter_code
_entity_poly.pdbx_strand_id
1 'polypeptide(L)'
;MDLFFPLAILVLILGSPYSGVFGKIHWVIGRYYLFKDVKHTRTLNHSDIILVRNSGTCQRDILAQYYGLGSETRRTATDIPDPFEIIVGNPAKIPEGYEEKWLVNIHAIDTRGVVDKMGCTECKCELYNVTNDEYGELLLRPDYKGGLLCCYDQTQCRLREGFVGQKRNLYLRCTVKWVNWDKFIVPVKIYILDVTDTSKISHDSKGMIAEHDCQIEYEVESCSTGNEDGNDCLHVKRTNLSMKNGGYVIYGVAHQHSGGTGSMLYGQLMFNMDLYFPLAILVLILGTPYSSAFGKSESNVKTAVFLSPKFELGPGSVANKFDYDIDFPRGHIALKSFNAEVVDEAGNSVALHETYLHHWVVARYYQPKYVKTHTSYDGHRILHNSDYVFVRNSGLCQRNTLGQYFGLGSETRGTATDVPDPFGIAVGDPAEIPEGYEEKWMFNIHAIDTRGVVDKRGCTECKCELYNVTKDAYGKPLMPDYKGGLKCCYDQTQCRLREGFEGPKRSLYLRYTVKWVDWDKFLVPVKIYIFDVTDTIKISDDSGGMIPEHDCQIEYDVESCSTDQKDGNGCLHVQKTSLPLQKGGYVIYGVAHQHSGGTGSTLYGQDGRVICSSIPSYGKGKEAGNEADYIVGMSTCYPRPGSVNIIDGETLTLESNYSSSREHTGVMGLFYLLVAEQLPHQHLKHTSRSSFFIDINSIVH
;
A
#
# COMPACT_ATOMS: atom_id res chain seq x y z
N MET A 1 -37.70 -16.80 14.18
CA MET A 1 -37.80 -15.64 15.06
C MET A 1 -36.45 -14.94 15.02
N ASP A 2 -36.37 -13.95 14.13
CA ASP A 2 -35.77 -12.61 14.27
C ASP A 2 -34.66 -12.45 15.34
N LEU A 3 -33.49 -11.86 15.06
CA LEU A 3 -33.25 -10.67 14.25
C LEU A 3 -31.86 -10.69 13.61
N PHE A 4 -31.84 -10.23 12.35
CA PHE A 4 -30.70 -9.73 11.62
C PHE A 4 -30.14 -8.43 12.23
N PHE A 5 -28.81 -8.28 12.25
CA PHE A 5 -28.11 -7.04 11.90
C PHE A 5 -26.63 -7.37 11.61
N PRO A 6 -26.12 -7.05 10.42
CA PRO A 6 -24.79 -6.47 10.33
C PRO A 6 -24.94 -5.04 9.83
N LEU A 7 -24.55 -4.12 10.71
CA LEU A 7 -24.28 -2.73 10.40
C LEU A 7 -23.09 -2.71 9.42
N ALA A 8 -23.37 -2.72 8.12
CA ALA A 8 -22.37 -2.39 7.12
C ALA A 8 -22.17 -0.88 7.16
N ILE A 9 -21.01 -0.44 7.66
CA ILE A 9 -20.56 0.93 7.52
C ILE A 9 -20.41 1.20 6.02
N LEU A 10 -21.33 2.01 5.53
CA LEU A 10 -21.37 2.61 4.21
C LEU A 10 -20.11 3.46 4.02
N VAL A 11 -19.07 2.91 3.38
CA VAL A 11 -17.99 3.75 2.84
C VAL A 11 -18.51 4.34 1.54
N LEU A 12 -19.18 5.48 1.66
CA LEU A 12 -19.45 6.40 0.56
C LEU A 12 -18.10 6.91 0.04
N ILE A 13 -17.55 6.25 -0.98
CA ILE A 13 -16.51 6.85 -1.81
C ILE A 13 -17.25 7.81 -2.74
N LEU A 14 -17.48 9.03 -2.27
CA LEU A 14 -17.90 10.14 -3.11
C LEU A 14 -16.77 10.42 -4.10
N GLY A 15 -16.87 9.84 -5.29
CA GLY A 15 -16.07 10.23 -6.44
C GLY A 15 -16.33 11.71 -6.73
N SER A 16 -15.32 12.55 -6.49
CA SER A 16 -15.34 13.96 -6.90
C SER A 16 -15.65 14.06 -8.41
N PRO A 17 -16.67 14.84 -8.82
CA PRO A 17 -16.99 15.09 -10.23
C PRO A 17 -16.04 16.09 -10.91
N TYR A 18 -14.90 16.42 -10.29
CA TYR A 18 -13.99 17.45 -10.78
C TYR A 18 -12.56 16.94 -10.96
N SER A 19 -12.35 16.09 -11.97
CA SER A 19 -11.14 16.22 -12.80
C SER A 19 -11.52 16.90 -14.09
N GLY A 20 -11.60 18.23 -14.02
CA GLY A 20 -11.43 19.05 -15.20
C GLY A 20 -10.11 18.68 -15.87
N VAL A 21 -10.11 18.76 -17.19
CA VAL A 21 -8.98 18.61 -18.11
C VAL A 21 -8.72 17.17 -18.63
N PHE A 22 -9.28 16.92 -19.83
CA PHE A 22 -8.93 15.92 -20.86
C PHE A 22 -9.71 14.58 -20.93
N GLY A 23 -10.87 14.57 -21.62
CA GLY A 23 -11.45 13.41 -22.34
C GLY A 23 -11.83 12.15 -21.53
N LYS A 24 -12.64 11.25 -22.11
CA LYS A 24 -12.80 9.85 -21.63
C LYS A 24 -11.89 8.96 -22.48
N ILE A 25 -11.15 8.06 -21.85
CA ILE A 25 -10.33 7.04 -22.53
C ILE A 25 -10.65 5.70 -21.91
N HIS A 26 -10.97 4.72 -22.75
CA HIS A 26 -11.09 3.30 -22.42
C HIS A 26 -10.10 2.53 -23.30
N TRP A 27 -9.39 1.56 -22.73
CA TRP A 27 -8.52 0.69 -23.49
C TRP A 27 -8.66 -0.76 -23.03
N VAL A 28 -8.53 -1.70 -23.96
CA VAL A 28 -8.54 -3.13 -23.67
C VAL A 28 -7.34 -3.79 -24.33
N ILE A 29 -6.78 -4.81 -23.66
CA ILE A 29 -5.68 -5.62 -24.16
C ILE A 29 -6.15 -7.06 -24.34
N GLY A 30 -6.20 -7.52 -25.58
CA GLY A 30 -6.53 -8.90 -25.96
C GLY A 30 -5.29 -9.70 -26.35
N ARG A 31 -5.40 -11.02 -26.24
CA ARG A 31 -4.38 -11.99 -26.67
C ARG A 31 -4.93 -12.86 -27.78
N TYR A 32 -4.15 -13.11 -28.83
CA TYR A 32 -4.55 -13.96 -29.95
C TYR A 32 -3.35 -14.70 -30.53
N TYR A 33 -3.61 -15.80 -31.22
CA TYR A 33 -2.62 -16.49 -32.05
C TYR A 33 -2.82 -16.10 -33.51
N LEU A 34 -1.76 -15.68 -34.18
CA LEU A 34 -1.75 -15.28 -35.59
C LEU A 34 -1.03 -16.33 -36.43
N PHE A 35 -1.59 -16.68 -37.59
CA PHE A 35 -0.92 -17.58 -38.53
C PHE A 35 0.36 -16.95 -39.10
N LYS A 36 1.50 -17.66 -39.05
CA LYS A 36 2.84 -17.09 -39.31
C LYS A 36 3.05 -16.50 -40.71
N ASP A 37 2.28 -16.94 -41.71
CA ASP A 37 2.41 -16.48 -43.09
C ASP A 37 1.63 -15.19 -43.40
N VAL A 38 0.94 -14.62 -42.41
CA VAL A 38 0.15 -13.40 -42.57
C VAL A 38 1.00 -12.17 -42.24
N LYS A 39 1.13 -11.24 -43.21
CA LYS A 39 1.82 -9.96 -42.98
C LYS A 39 1.02 -9.08 -42.03
N HIS A 40 1.71 -8.39 -41.12
CA HIS A 40 1.10 -7.42 -40.20
C HIS A 40 0.33 -6.32 -40.96
N THR A 41 -1.00 -6.36 -40.91
CA THR A 41 -1.93 -5.34 -41.42
C THR A 41 -2.82 -4.82 -40.29
N ARG A 42 -3.42 -3.63 -40.46
CA ARG A 42 -4.40 -3.07 -39.51
C ARG A 42 -5.72 -3.85 -39.46
N THR A 43 -5.98 -4.66 -40.47
CA THR A 43 -7.18 -5.49 -40.62
C THR A 43 -6.72 -6.92 -40.88
N LEU A 44 -7.13 -7.85 -40.00
CA LEU A 44 -6.85 -9.29 -40.07
C LEU A 44 -8.16 -10.02 -40.35
N ASN A 45 -8.14 -11.07 -41.18
CA ASN A 45 -9.32 -11.89 -41.40
C ASN A 45 -9.55 -12.82 -40.20
N HIS A 46 -10.83 -13.09 -39.89
CA HIS A 46 -11.20 -13.93 -38.75
C HIS A 46 -10.70 -15.38 -38.89
N SER A 47 -10.42 -15.84 -40.11
CA SER A 47 -9.81 -17.15 -40.40
C SER A 47 -8.34 -17.27 -39.97
N ASP A 48 -7.66 -16.14 -39.80
CA ASP A 48 -6.20 -16.08 -39.64
C ASP A 48 -5.79 -15.94 -38.17
N ILE A 49 -6.77 -15.75 -37.28
CA ILE A 49 -6.57 -15.50 -35.86
C ILE A 49 -7.31 -16.52 -34.99
N ILE A 50 -6.70 -16.90 -33.88
CA ILE A 50 -7.34 -17.68 -32.82
C ILE A 50 -7.35 -16.81 -31.56
N LEU A 51 -8.53 -16.33 -31.16
CA LEU A 51 -8.67 -15.51 -29.96
C LEU A 51 -8.39 -16.34 -28.69
N VAL A 52 -7.48 -15.86 -27.85
CA VAL A 52 -7.22 -16.46 -26.54
C VAL A 52 -8.14 -15.79 -25.53
N ARG A 53 -9.17 -16.52 -25.10
CA ARG A 53 -10.23 -16.01 -24.21
C ARG A 53 -9.80 -16.07 -22.74
N ASN A 54 -10.39 -15.22 -21.90
CA ASN A 54 -10.27 -15.32 -20.45
C ASN A 54 -11.12 -16.49 -19.91
N SER A 55 -11.32 -16.60 -18.59
CA SER A 55 -12.10 -17.67 -17.93
C SER A 55 -13.50 -17.23 -17.47
N GLY A 56 -13.92 -16.01 -17.80
CA GLY A 56 -15.24 -15.44 -17.49
C GLY A 56 -16.41 -16.10 -18.24
N THR A 57 -17.63 -15.63 -18.03
CA THR A 57 -18.83 -16.20 -18.65
C THR A 57 -19.15 -15.56 -20.01
N CYS A 58 -18.85 -14.29 -20.17
CA CYS A 58 -19.06 -13.51 -21.39
C CYS A 58 -17.83 -13.60 -22.32
N GLN A 59 -17.75 -14.63 -23.16
CA GLN A 59 -16.57 -14.85 -24.02
C GLN A 59 -16.86 -15.00 -25.52
N ARG A 60 -18.13 -15.02 -25.96
CA ARG A 60 -18.48 -15.52 -27.30
C ARG A 60 -17.91 -14.66 -28.42
N ASP A 61 -18.01 -13.32 -28.35
CA ASP A 61 -17.36 -12.37 -29.28
C ASP A 61 -17.05 -11.01 -28.64
N ILE A 62 -17.21 -10.92 -27.31
CA ILE A 62 -17.28 -9.69 -26.53
C ILE A 62 -16.60 -9.98 -25.18
N LEU A 63 -15.87 -9.02 -24.61
CA LEU A 63 -15.17 -9.14 -23.32
C LEU A 63 -14.08 -10.23 -23.25
N ALA A 64 -13.50 -10.65 -24.39
CA ALA A 64 -12.43 -11.66 -24.45
C ALA A 64 -11.05 -11.14 -23.99
N GLN A 65 -10.93 -9.86 -23.62
CA GLN A 65 -9.69 -9.23 -23.18
C GLN A 65 -9.12 -9.81 -21.88
N TYR A 66 -7.85 -9.51 -21.65
CA TYR A 66 -7.11 -9.84 -20.44
C TYR A 66 -7.02 -8.63 -19.50
N TYR A 67 -6.96 -7.43 -20.07
CA TYR A 67 -7.03 -6.15 -19.35
C TYR A 67 -8.07 -5.26 -20.02
N GLY A 68 -8.82 -4.49 -19.23
CA GLY A 68 -9.84 -3.61 -19.76
C GLY A 68 -10.40 -2.67 -18.72
N LEU A 69 -9.67 -1.59 -18.47
CA LEU A 69 -10.06 -0.54 -17.55
C LEU A 69 -10.08 0.80 -18.30
N GLY A 70 -10.96 1.69 -17.86
CA GLY A 70 -11.10 3.05 -18.35
C GLY A 70 -10.11 4.04 -17.72
N SER A 71 -10.59 5.26 -17.50
CA SER A 71 -9.84 6.35 -16.88
C SER A 71 -9.48 6.08 -15.40
N GLU A 72 -10.14 5.12 -14.74
CA GLU A 72 -9.88 4.70 -13.36
C GLU A 72 -8.46 4.15 -13.14
N THR A 73 -7.79 3.70 -14.21
CA THR A 73 -6.39 3.22 -14.19
C THR A 73 -5.40 4.24 -13.64
N ARG A 74 -5.73 5.54 -13.65
CA ARG A 74 -4.83 6.59 -13.12
C ARG A 74 -4.61 6.50 -11.61
N ARG A 75 -5.51 5.86 -10.87
CA ARG A 75 -5.45 5.73 -9.40
C ARG A 75 -5.79 4.34 -8.89
N THR A 76 -5.93 3.37 -9.80
CA THR A 76 -6.24 1.98 -9.45
C THR A 76 -4.97 1.16 -9.62
N ALA A 77 -4.53 0.49 -8.56
CA ALA A 77 -3.42 -0.46 -8.65
C ALA A 77 -3.82 -1.63 -9.55
N THR A 78 -3.00 -1.94 -10.54
CA THR A 78 -3.21 -3.07 -11.46
C THR A 78 -2.14 -4.13 -11.32
N ASP A 79 -1.33 -4.06 -10.27
CA ASP A 79 -0.28 -5.04 -9.98
C ASP A 79 -0.93 -6.34 -9.50
N ILE A 80 -0.52 -7.46 -10.10
CA ILE A 80 -0.88 -8.80 -9.61
C ILE A 80 0.12 -9.10 -8.48
N PRO A 81 -0.35 -9.47 -7.27
CA PRO A 81 0.56 -9.72 -6.16
C PRO A 81 1.37 -11.00 -6.41
N ASP A 82 2.65 -10.99 -6.06
CA ASP A 82 3.49 -12.19 -6.06
C ASP A 82 2.89 -13.28 -5.15
N PRO A 83 3.01 -14.58 -5.48
CA PRO A 83 3.72 -15.17 -6.64
C PRO A 83 2.81 -15.39 -7.86
N PHE A 84 1.69 -14.69 -7.95
CA PHE A 84 0.64 -14.94 -8.93
C PHE A 84 0.94 -14.24 -10.25
N GLU A 85 0.88 -14.96 -11.37
CA GLU A 85 1.17 -14.36 -12.69
C GLU A 85 0.27 -14.89 -13.79
N ILE A 86 0.02 -14.04 -14.79
CA ILE A 86 -0.64 -14.44 -16.03
C ILE A 86 0.41 -15.08 -16.95
N ILE A 87 0.20 -16.35 -17.28
CA ILE A 87 1.15 -17.08 -18.11
C ILE A 87 0.95 -16.78 -19.59
N VAL A 88 2.00 -16.23 -20.20
CA VAL A 88 2.05 -15.81 -21.61
C VAL A 88 3.20 -16.51 -22.33
N GLY A 89 3.12 -16.65 -23.65
CA GLY A 89 4.21 -17.17 -24.47
C GLY A 89 4.61 -18.64 -24.27
N ASN A 90 3.78 -19.48 -23.65
CA ASN A 90 4.08 -20.91 -23.47
C ASN A 90 4.00 -21.65 -24.83
N PRO A 91 5.13 -22.14 -25.40
CA PRO A 91 5.13 -22.76 -26.72
C PRO A 91 4.26 -24.01 -26.80
N ALA A 92 4.07 -24.73 -25.68
CA ALA A 92 3.23 -25.93 -25.63
C ALA A 92 1.73 -25.62 -25.75
N LYS A 93 1.33 -24.35 -25.61
CA LYS A 93 -0.07 -23.90 -25.76
C LYS A 93 -0.34 -23.17 -27.08
N ILE A 94 0.71 -22.87 -27.85
CA ILE A 94 0.56 -22.18 -29.15
C ILE A 94 0.30 -23.25 -30.22
N PRO A 95 -0.80 -23.14 -30.99
CA PRO A 95 -1.07 -24.07 -32.10
C PRO A 95 0.06 -24.07 -33.13
N GLU A 96 0.32 -25.23 -33.74
CA GLU A 96 1.33 -25.36 -34.79
C GLU A 96 1.02 -24.43 -35.97
N GLY A 97 2.04 -23.72 -36.48
CA GLY A 97 1.88 -22.72 -37.54
C GLY A 97 1.43 -21.33 -37.07
N TYR A 98 1.14 -21.15 -35.78
CA TYR A 98 0.75 -19.86 -35.22
C TYR A 98 1.85 -19.24 -34.32
N GLU A 99 1.76 -17.94 -34.11
CA GLU A 99 2.55 -17.18 -33.14
C GLU A 99 1.64 -16.35 -32.22
N GLU A 100 2.07 -16.12 -30.98
CA GLU A 100 1.31 -15.32 -30.03
C GLU A 100 1.48 -13.82 -30.25
N LYS A 101 0.36 -13.10 -30.25
CA LYS A 101 0.27 -11.65 -30.42
C LYS A 101 -0.69 -11.04 -29.41
N TRP A 102 -0.55 -9.72 -29.27
CA TRP A 102 -1.36 -8.89 -28.39
C TRP A 102 -2.00 -7.78 -29.21
N LEU A 103 -3.25 -7.47 -28.88
CA LEU A 103 -4.03 -6.39 -29.47
C LEU A 103 -4.30 -5.36 -28.38
N VAL A 104 -4.09 -4.07 -28.68
CA VAL A 104 -4.57 -2.97 -27.85
C VAL A 104 -5.67 -2.25 -28.63
N ASN A 105 -6.87 -2.20 -28.09
CA ASN A 105 -7.95 -1.35 -28.60
C ASN A 105 -8.08 -0.12 -27.69
N ILE A 106 -8.15 1.06 -28.30
CA ILE A 106 -8.23 2.34 -27.60
C ILE A 106 -9.47 3.06 -28.09
N HIS A 107 -10.38 3.35 -27.17
CA HIS A 107 -11.56 4.17 -27.39
C HIS A 107 -11.39 5.50 -26.63
N ALA A 108 -11.35 6.62 -27.34
CA ALA A 108 -11.07 7.93 -26.76
C ALA A 108 -12.03 9.00 -27.28
N ILE A 109 -12.56 9.81 -26.37
CA ILE A 109 -13.53 10.88 -26.66
C ILE A 109 -12.91 12.23 -26.32
N ASP A 110 -12.80 13.11 -27.32
CA ASP A 110 -12.39 14.50 -27.10
C ASP A 110 -13.58 15.35 -26.63
N THR A 111 -13.56 15.74 -25.37
CA THR A 111 -14.63 16.51 -24.72
C THR A 111 -14.40 18.02 -24.78
N ARG A 112 -13.46 18.51 -25.59
CA ARG A 112 -13.19 19.96 -25.73
C ARG A 112 -14.26 20.59 -26.62
N GLY A 113 -14.89 21.65 -26.13
CA GLY A 113 -15.86 22.41 -26.92
C GLY A 113 -17.19 21.71 -27.17
N VAL A 114 -17.44 20.53 -26.59
CA VAL A 114 -18.73 19.83 -26.71
C VAL A 114 -19.83 20.54 -25.91
N VAL A 115 -21.09 20.37 -26.34
CA VAL A 115 -22.26 20.98 -25.69
C VAL A 115 -22.54 20.38 -24.32
N ASP A 116 -22.46 19.06 -24.19
CA ASP A 116 -22.68 18.28 -22.98
C ASP A 116 -21.55 17.28 -22.79
N LYS A 117 -20.64 17.56 -21.84
CA LYS A 117 -19.50 16.68 -21.58
C LYS A 117 -19.95 15.32 -21.06
N MET A 118 -20.93 15.27 -20.17
CA MET A 118 -21.34 14.03 -19.51
C MET A 118 -22.05 13.13 -20.52
N GLY A 119 -23.02 13.69 -21.24
CA GLY A 119 -23.72 12.96 -22.30
C GLY A 119 -22.78 12.47 -23.41
N CYS A 120 -21.75 13.25 -23.79
CA CYS A 120 -20.73 12.76 -24.71
C CYS A 120 -19.98 11.55 -24.13
N THR A 121 -19.54 11.62 -22.87
CA THR A 121 -18.79 10.51 -22.25
C THR A 121 -19.62 9.25 -21.97
N GLU A 122 -20.94 9.39 -21.91
CA GLU A 122 -21.92 8.30 -21.84
C GLU A 122 -22.36 7.80 -23.23
N CYS A 123 -21.84 8.40 -24.31
CA CYS A 123 -22.19 8.06 -25.68
C CYS A 123 -23.70 8.17 -25.97
N LYS A 124 -24.37 9.21 -25.46
CA LYS A 124 -25.79 9.47 -25.75
C LYS A 124 -25.99 9.68 -27.25
N CYS A 125 -26.81 8.84 -27.88
CA CYS A 125 -26.95 8.82 -29.33
C CYS A 125 -27.42 10.16 -29.90
N GLU A 126 -28.25 10.92 -29.19
CA GLU A 126 -28.71 12.26 -29.62
C GLU A 126 -27.57 13.30 -29.76
N LEU A 127 -26.43 13.09 -29.08
CA LEU A 127 -25.29 13.99 -29.11
C LEU A 127 -24.27 13.62 -30.19
N TYR A 128 -24.32 12.39 -30.70
CA TYR A 128 -23.47 11.92 -31.79
C TYR A 128 -24.34 11.90 -33.05
N ASN A 129 -23.96 12.61 -34.11
CA ASN A 129 -24.79 12.73 -35.31
C ASN A 129 -24.77 11.44 -36.15
N VAL A 130 -25.24 10.32 -35.58
CA VAL A 130 -25.20 8.97 -36.12
C VAL A 130 -26.61 8.43 -36.30
N THR A 131 -26.90 7.82 -37.45
CA THR A 131 -28.17 7.15 -37.76
C THR A 131 -28.03 5.63 -37.87
N ASN A 132 -26.79 5.16 -38.07
CA ASN A 132 -26.41 3.76 -38.23
C ASN A 132 -25.32 3.42 -37.19
N ASP A 133 -25.16 2.14 -36.87
CA ASP A 133 -24.06 1.64 -36.04
C ASP A 133 -22.73 1.51 -36.82
N GLU A 134 -21.67 1.02 -36.15
CA GLU A 134 -20.33 0.83 -36.74
C GLU A 134 -20.32 -0.16 -37.92
N TYR A 135 -21.33 -1.01 -38.05
CA TYR A 135 -21.46 -2.02 -39.10
C TYR A 135 -22.34 -1.55 -40.27
N GLY A 136 -22.89 -0.33 -40.20
CA GLY A 136 -23.75 0.24 -41.23
C GLY A 136 -25.21 -0.22 -41.14
N GLU A 137 -25.58 -0.92 -40.07
CA GLU A 137 -26.96 -1.28 -39.78
C GLU A 137 -27.69 -0.09 -39.14
N LEU A 138 -28.98 0.08 -39.43
CA LEU A 138 -29.81 1.07 -38.74
C LEU A 138 -29.75 0.79 -37.23
N LEU A 139 -29.51 1.81 -36.39
CA LEU A 139 -29.44 1.65 -34.92
C LEU A 139 -30.67 0.85 -34.45
N LEU A 140 -30.45 -0.42 -34.11
CA LEU A 140 -31.43 -1.50 -34.26
C LEU A 140 -32.59 -1.48 -33.25
N ARG A 141 -32.75 -0.41 -32.47
CA ARG A 141 -33.77 -0.28 -31.42
C ARG A 141 -34.17 1.19 -31.17
N PRO A 142 -35.44 1.59 -31.33
CA PRO A 142 -35.90 2.95 -31.01
C PRO A 142 -35.67 3.35 -29.54
N ASP A 143 -35.47 2.37 -28.66
CA ASP A 143 -35.26 2.48 -27.22
C ASP A 143 -33.79 2.53 -26.79
N TYR A 144 -32.81 2.39 -27.70
CA TYR A 144 -31.39 2.48 -27.35
C TYR A 144 -30.92 3.95 -27.27
N LYS A 145 -30.75 4.48 -26.06
CA LYS A 145 -30.49 5.91 -25.82
C LYS A 145 -29.02 6.27 -25.80
N GLY A 146 -28.12 5.31 -25.54
CA GLY A 146 -26.69 5.57 -25.47
C GLY A 146 -25.86 4.31 -25.23
N GLY A 147 -24.59 4.38 -25.66
CA GLY A 147 -23.61 3.31 -25.50
C GLY A 147 -22.66 3.19 -26.69
N LEU A 148 -21.87 2.12 -26.72
CA LEU A 148 -20.75 1.92 -27.66
C LEU A 148 -21.16 2.01 -29.14
N LEU A 149 -22.40 1.64 -29.48
CA LEU A 149 -22.92 1.70 -30.86
C LEU A 149 -23.11 3.14 -31.37
N CYS A 150 -23.14 4.12 -30.46
CA CYS A 150 -23.37 5.53 -30.81
C CYS A 150 -22.09 6.37 -30.85
N CYS A 151 -20.97 5.84 -30.35
CA CYS A 151 -19.68 6.54 -30.29
C CYS A 151 -18.54 5.70 -30.88
N TYR A 152 -18.71 5.12 -32.07
CA TYR A 152 -17.67 4.34 -32.75
C TYR A 152 -16.57 5.23 -33.37
N ASP A 153 -15.58 4.62 -34.03
CA ASP A 153 -14.43 5.35 -34.61
C ASP A 153 -14.87 6.52 -35.50
N GLN A 154 -14.18 7.65 -35.37
CA GLN A 154 -14.40 8.90 -36.12
C GLN A 154 -15.76 9.59 -35.92
N THR A 155 -16.63 9.07 -35.05
CA THR A 155 -17.85 9.79 -34.66
C THR A 155 -17.52 11.07 -33.88
N GLN A 156 -18.35 12.09 -34.05
CA GLN A 156 -18.14 13.40 -33.44
C GLN A 156 -19.32 13.77 -32.55
N CYS A 157 -19.00 14.03 -31.27
CA CYS A 157 -20.00 14.58 -30.36
C CYS A 157 -20.29 16.05 -30.69
N ARG A 158 -21.54 16.47 -30.49
CA ARG A 158 -22.05 17.80 -30.82
C ARG A 158 -21.21 18.90 -30.16
N LEU A 159 -20.67 19.80 -30.98
CA LEU A 159 -19.85 20.93 -30.55
C LEU A 159 -20.70 22.18 -30.28
N ARG A 160 -20.20 23.05 -29.40
CA ARG A 160 -20.70 24.42 -29.22
C ARG A 160 -20.42 25.22 -30.47
N GLU A 161 -21.36 26.10 -30.82
CA GLU A 161 -21.21 27.00 -31.95
C GLU A 161 -19.92 27.84 -31.84
N GLY A 162 -19.18 27.93 -32.95
CA GLY A 162 -17.91 28.68 -33.02
C GLY A 162 -16.68 27.99 -32.43
N PHE A 163 -16.80 26.77 -31.88
CA PHE A 163 -15.61 26.04 -31.40
C PHE A 163 -14.82 25.43 -32.57
N VAL A 164 -13.56 25.86 -32.72
CA VAL A 164 -12.60 25.26 -33.66
C VAL A 164 -11.47 24.61 -32.86
N GLY A 165 -11.49 23.28 -32.78
CA GLY A 165 -10.48 22.49 -32.09
C GLY A 165 -9.34 22.07 -33.02
N GLN A 166 -8.09 22.22 -32.58
CA GLN A 166 -6.95 21.62 -33.28
C GLN A 166 -6.84 20.12 -32.95
N LYS A 167 -6.63 19.31 -34.00
CA LYS A 167 -6.31 17.88 -33.89
C LYS A 167 -5.00 17.71 -33.11
N ARG A 168 -4.98 16.75 -32.18
CA ARG A 168 -3.80 16.41 -31.38
C ARG A 168 -3.35 15.00 -31.71
N ASN A 169 -2.05 14.80 -31.76
CA ASN A 169 -1.46 13.46 -31.78
C ASN A 169 -1.34 13.01 -30.33
N LEU A 170 -2.07 11.96 -29.97
CA LEU A 170 -2.05 11.36 -28.64
C LEU A 170 -1.40 9.98 -28.73
N TYR A 171 -0.64 9.62 -27.70
CA TYR A 171 0.03 8.33 -27.59
C TYR A 171 -0.36 7.69 -26.26
N LEU A 172 -0.71 6.40 -26.31
CA LEU A 172 -0.89 5.61 -25.09
C LEU A 172 0.49 5.22 -24.55
N ARG A 173 0.81 5.66 -23.34
CA ARG A 173 1.98 5.18 -22.61
C ARG A 173 1.58 3.96 -21.78
N CYS A 174 2.16 2.81 -22.08
CA CYS A 174 1.94 1.57 -21.35
C CYS A 174 3.25 1.15 -20.66
N THR A 175 3.16 0.71 -19.41
CA THR A 175 4.25 0.06 -18.68
C THR A 175 3.82 -1.37 -18.41
N VAL A 176 4.57 -2.32 -18.95
CA VAL A 176 4.36 -3.74 -18.70
C VAL A 176 5.43 -4.18 -17.71
N LYS A 177 5.04 -4.82 -16.62
CA LYS A 177 5.95 -5.57 -15.75
C LYS A 177 5.81 -7.04 -16.10
N TRP A 178 6.93 -7.74 -16.24
CA TRP A 178 6.94 -9.16 -16.53
C TRP A 178 8.09 -9.84 -15.81
N VAL A 179 7.93 -11.13 -15.58
CA VAL A 179 8.96 -12.02 -15.06
C VAL A 179 9.16 -13.18 -16.02
N ASN A 180 10.38 -13.71 -16.10
CA ASN A 180 10.61 -14.95 -16.82
C ASN A 180 9.96 -16.11 -16.08
N TRP A 181 9.52 -17.13 -16.82
CA TRP A 181 8.92 -18.31 -16.23
C TRP A 181 9.84 -18.93 -15.16
N ASP A 182 9.26 -19.16 -14.00
CA ASP A 182 9.88 -19.78 -12.84
C ASP A 182 8.88 -20.77 -12.25
N LYS A 183 9.34 -21.91 -11.75
CA LYS A 183 8.51 -22.93 -11.08
C LYS A 183 7.77 -22.39 -9.84
N PHE A 184 8.22 -21.26 -9.27
CA PHE A 184 7.58 -20.62 -8.13
C PHE A 184 6.39 -19.75 -8.52
N ILE A 185 6.18 -19.49 -9.81
CA ILE A 185 5.02 -18.74 -10.31
C ILE A 185 3.77 -19.59 -10.12
N VAL A 186 2.73 -19.00 -9.56
CA VAL A 186 1.40 -19.58 -9.47
C VAL A 186 0.55 -19.01 -10.62
N PRO A 187 0.23 -19.81 -11.66
CA PRO A 187 -0.57 -19.35 -12.78
C PRO A 187 -1.96 -18.90 -12.34
N VAL A 188 -2.36 -17.67 -12.66
CA VAL A 188 -3.74 -17.21 -12.45
C VAL A 188 -4.60 -17.37 -13.69
N LYS A 189 -5.91 -17.47 -13.44
CA LYS A 189 -6.94 -17.36 -14.46
C LYS A 189 -7.63 -16.02 -14.32
N ILE A 190 -7.82 -15.34 -15.43
CA ILE A 190 -8.52 -14.05 -15.48
C ILE A 190 -10.00 -14.34 -15.66
N TYR A 191 -10.86 -13.68 -14.88
CA TYR A 191 -12.31 -13.76 -15.03
C TYR A 191 -12.83 -12.36 -15.30
N ILE A 192 -13.50 -12.17 -16.44
CA ILE A 192 -14.27 -10.96 -16.73
C ILE A 192 -15.74 -11.31 -16.57
N LEU A 193 -16.41 -10.56 -15.70
CA LEU A 193 -17.80 -10.76 -15.33
C LEU A 193 -18.60 -9.52 -15.70
N ASP A 194 -19.83 -9.72 -16.15
CA ASP A 194 -20.75 -8.65 -16.54
C ASP A 194 -22.04 -8.79 -15.74
N VAL A 195 -22.50 -7.69 -15.14
CA VAL A 195 -23.72 -7.68 -14.34
C VAL A 195 -24.98 -7.89 -15.17
N THR A 196 -24.89 -7.70 -16.49
CA THR A 196 -25.99 -7.93 -17.44
C THR A 196 -26.07 -9.38 -17.92
N ASP A 197 -25.11 -10.25 -17.54
CA ASP A 197 -25.10 -11.66 -17.92
C ASP A 197 -26.38 -12.35 -17.45
N THR A 198 -27.13 -12.87 -18.41
CA THR A 198 -28.25 -13.78 -18.18
C THR A 198 -27.90 -15.16 -18.73
N SER A 199 -28.09 -16.20 -17.92
CA SER A 199 -27.80 -17.57 -18.34
C SER A 199 -29.07 -18.39 -18.57
N LYS A 200 -29.13 -19.10 -19.70
CA LYS A 200 -30.13 -20.14 -19.98
C LYS A 200 -29.46 -21.49 -19.86
N ILE A 201 -30.00 -22.35 -18.99
CA ILE A 201 -29.49 -23.70 -18.79
C ILE A 201 -30.20 -24.63 -19.79
N SER A 202 -29.44 -25.28 -20.66
CA SER A 202 -29.88 -26.35 -21.55
C SER A 202 -29.14 -27.65 -21.23
N HIS A 203 -29.78 -28.78 -21.50
CA HIS A 203 -29.19 -30.11 -21.34
C HIS A 203 -28.88 -30.71 -22.71
N ASP A 204 -27.64 -31.15 -22.92
CA ASP A 204 -27.26 -31.98 -24.05
C ASP A 204 -26.75 -33.36 -23.58
N SER A 205 -26.35 -34.21 -24.52
CA SER A 205 -25.83 -35.55 -24.23
C SER A 205 -24.46 -35.56 -23.52
N LYS A 206 -23.85 -34.39 -23.28
CA LYS A 206 -22.55 -34.22 -22.60
C LYS A 206 -22.65 -33.49 -21.26
N GLY A 207 -23.83 -32.99 -20.89
CA GLY A 207 -24.11 -32.43 -19.56
C GLY A 207 -24.90 -31.12 -19.60
N MET A 208 -24.71 -30.32 -18.55
CA MET A 208 -25.39 -29.04 -18.39
C MET A 208 -24.63 -27.94 -19.16
N ILE A 209 -25.27 -27.32 -20.15
CA ILE A 209 -24.75 -26.18 -20.91
C ILE A 209 -25.45 -24.91 -20.41
N ALA A 210 -24.69 -23.97 -19.89
CA ALA A 210 -25.17 -22.61 -19.62
C ALA A 210 -24.85 -21.74 -20.84
N GLU A 211 -25.87 -21.25 -21.53
CA GLU A 211 -25.73 -20.22 -22.54
C GLU A 211 -25.84 -18.85 -21.90
N HIS A 212 -24.77 -18.07 -21.97
CA HIS A 212 -24.68 -16.72 -21.41
C HIS A 212 -25.00 -15.68 -22.48
N ASP A 213 -25.87 -14.73 -22.14
CA ASP A 213 -26.24 -13.56 -22.93
C ASP A 213 -25.85 -12.30 -22.15
N CYS A 214 -24.85 -11.58 -22.65
CA CYS A 214 -24.22 -10.44 -21.99
C CYS A 214 -24.38 -9.18 -22.84
N GLN A 215 -24.83 -8.09 -22.22
CA GLN A 215 -25.14 -6.83 -22.89
C GLN A 215 -24.02 -5.79 -22.78
N ILE A 216 -23.04 -5.97 -21.88
CA ILE A 216 -21.92 -5.06 -21.53
C ILE A 216 -22.38 -3.77 -20.85
N GLU A 217 -23.36 -3.11 -21.46
CA GLU A 217 -23.93 -1.83 -21.06
C GLU A 217 -25.42 -2.01 -20.80
N TYR A 218 -25.96 -1.26 -19.86
CA TYR A 218 -27.39 -1.20 -19.59
C TYR A 218 -27.78 0.22 -19.19
N GLU A 219 -29.03 0.58 -19.46
CA GLU A 219 -29.55 1.91 -19.13
C GLU A 219 -29.93 2.01 -17.66
N VAL A 220 -29.61 3.16 -17.05
CA VAL A 220 -30.05 3.54 -15.71
C VAL A 220 -31.01 4.72 -15.86
N GLU A 221 -32.25 4.56 -15.40
CA GLU A 221 -33.28 5.59 -15.50
C GLU A 221 -33.02 6.76 -14.53
N SER A 222 -33.40 7.97 -14.94
CA SER A 222 -33.27 9.16 -14.11
C SER A 222 -34.26 9.15 -12.95
N CYS A 223 -33.80 9.56 -11.77
CA CYS A 223 -34.62 9.64 -10.56
C CYS A 223 -35.78 10.65 -10.74
N SER A 224 -37.00 10.27 -10.33
CA SER A 224 -38.23 11.05 -10.59
C SER A 224 -38.58 12.06 -9.50
N THR A 225 -37.85 12.09 -8.38
CA THR A 225 -38.16 12.90 -7.20
C THR A 225 -37.11 13.99 -6.99
N GLY A 226 -37.54 15.24 -6.82
CA GLY A 226 -36.69 16.43 -6.64
C GLY A 226 -35.96 16.52 -5.29
N ASN A 227 -35.47 15.40 -4.77
CA ASN A 227 -34.68 15.31 -3.55
C ASN A 227 -33.38 14.54 -3.87
N GLU A 228 -32.36 15.26 -4.34
CA GLU A 228 -31.09 14.70 -4.84
C GLU A 228 -30.16 14.19 -3.72
N ASP A 229 -30.51 14.41 -2.45
CA ASP A 229 -29.63 14.17 -1.29
C ASP A 229 -30.00 12.90 -0.47
N GLY A 230 -30.88 12.02 -0.97
CA GLY A 230 -31.29 10.78 -0.29
C GLY A 230 -30.88 9.49 -1.02
N ASN A 231 -30.79 8.37 -0.28
CA ASN A 231 -30.56 7.01 -0.83
C ASN A 231 -31.66 6.53 -1.82
N ASP A 232 -32.71 7.32 -2.04
CA ASP A 232 -33.87 6.99 -2.89
C ASP A 232 -33.54 7.02 -4.40
N CYS A 233 -32.39 7.57 -4.81
CA CYS A 233 -31.95 7.66 -6.22
C CYS A 233 -30.83 6.66 -6.60
N LEU A 234 -30.73 5.50 -5.93
CA LEU A 234 -29.73 4.47 -6.25
C LEU A 234 -30.33 3.33 -7.10
N HIS A 235 -29.77 3.09 -8.29
CA HIS A 235 -30.09 1.90 -9.09
C HIS A 235 -29.12 0.75 -8.78
N VAL A 236 -29.64 -0.46 -8.54
CA VAL A 236 -28.84 -1.66 -8.25
C VAL A 236 -29.19 -2.79 -9.21
N LYS A 237 -28.24 -3.16 -10.07
CA LYS A 237 -28.31 -4.37 -10.91
C LYS A 237 -27.53 -5.51 -10.23
N ARG A 238 -28.07 -6.72 -10.25
CA ARG A 238 -27.42 -7.93 -9.71
C ARG A 238 -27.58 -9.09 -10.69
N THR A 239 -26.54 -9.92 -10.78
CA THR A 239 -26.59 -11.22 -11.44
C THR A 239 -25.85 -12.25 -10.59
N ASN A 240 -26.24 -13.52 -10.73
CA ASN A 240 -25.61 -14.64 -10.03
C ASN A 240 -24.92 -15.53 -11.05
N LEU A 241 -23.62 -15.73 -10.88
CA LEU A 241 -22.80 -16.51 -11.79
C LEU A 241 -22.27 -17.76 -11.10
N SER A 242 -22.51 -18.92 -11.71
CA SER A 242 -21.99 -20.19 -11.21
C SER A 242 -20.59 -20.44 -11.77
N MET A 243 -19.57 -20.40 -10.90
CA MET A 243 -18.21 -20.76 -11.29
C MET A 243 -18.07 -22.28 -11.37
N LYS A 244 -17.76 -22.81 -12.57
CA LYS A 244 -17.53 -24.25 -12.78
C LYS A 244 -16.36 -24.79 -11.95
N ASN A 245 -15.35 -23.96 -11.72
CA ASN A 245 -14.20 -24.28 -10.87
C ASN A 245 -14.05 -23.14 -9.86
N GLY A 246 -14.06 -23.47 -8.57
CA GLY A 246 -13.74 -22.52 -7.51
C GLY A 246 -12.26 -22.13 -7.52
N GLY A 247 -11.94 -21.03 -6.83
CA GLY A 247 -10.57 -20.54 -6.69
C GLY A 247 -10.51 -19.39 -5.69
N TYR A 248 -9.29 -18.97 -5.33
CA TYR A 248 -9.08 -17.79 -4.51
C TYR A 248 -9.09 -16.53 -5.40
N VAL A 249 -9.79 -15.49 -4.94
CA VAL A 249 -9.73 -14.17 -5.57
C VAL A 249 -8.45 -13.50 -5.10
N ILE A 250 -7.48 -13.36 -6.00
CA ILE A 250 -6.17 -12.75 -5.72
C ILE A 250 -6.17 -11.25 -6.01
N TYR A 251 -6.92 -10.84 -7.02
CA TYR A 251 -7.07 -9.47 -7.46
C TYR A 251 -8.45 -9.30 -8.09
N GLY A 252 -9.08 -8.15 -7.87
CA GLY A 252 -10.38 -7.82 -8.41
C GLY A 252 -10.54 -6.31 -8.55
N VAL A 253 -11.10 -5.89 -9.68
CA VAL A 253 -11.37 -4.49 -10.00
C VAL A 253 -12.68 -4.42 -10.77
N ALA A 254 -13.46 -3.38 -10.52
CA ALA A 254 -14.69 -3.11 -11.24
C ALA A 254 -14.52 -1.90 -12.17
N HIS A 255 -15.17 -1.96 -13.32
CA HIS A 255 -15.31 -0.83 -14.25
C HIS A 255 -16.74 -0.29 -14.17
N GLN A 256 -16.89 1.02 -14.08
CA GLN A 256 -18.18 1.72 -14.11
C GLN A 256 -18.03 3.03 -14.89
N HIS A 257 -19.10 3.46 -15.55
CA HIS A 257 -19.17 4.79 -16.18
C HIS A 257 -19.50 5.88 -15.14
N SER A 258 -19.43 7.15 -15.57
CA SER A 258 -19.87 8.28 -14.76
C SER A 258 -21.26 8.04 -14.17
N GLY A 259 -21.45 8.31 -12.88
CA GLY A 259 -22.69 7.99 -12.14
C GLY A 259 -22.66 6.66 -11.37
N GLY A 260 -21.66 5.79 -11.60
CA GLY A 260 -21.44 4.60 -10.78
C GLY A 260 -20.99 4.97 -9.36
N THR A 261 -21.66 4.40 -8.34
CA THR A 261 -21.35 4.62 -6.92
C THR A 261 -20.52 3.50 -6.30
N GLY A 262 -20.55 2.30 -6.89
CA GLY A 262 -19.76 1.16 -6.47
C GLY A 262 -20.24 -0.16 -7.08
N SER A 263 -19.41 -1.19 -6.97
CA SER A 263 -19.69 -2.57 -7.38
C SER A 263 -19.21 -3.52 -6.28
N MET A 264 -19.97 -4.58 -6.01
CA MET A 264 -19.63 -5.57 -5.01
C MET A 264 -19.72 -6.98 -5.59
N LEU A 265 -18.69 -7.80 -5.34
CA LEU A 265 -18.67 -9.22 -5.65
C LEU A 265 -18.64 -10.00 -4.33
N TYR A 266 -19.61 -10.90 -4.14
CA TYR A 266 -19.68 -11.78 -2.97
C TYR A 266 -20.01 -13.20 -3.42
N GLY A 267 -19.41 -14.18 -2.74
CA GLY A 267 -19.66 -15.60 -3.00
C GLY A 267 -20.73 -16.17 -2.08
N GLN A 268 -21.55 -17.09 -2.58
CA GLN A 268 -22.48 -17.89 -1.78
C GLN A 268 -22.19 -19.38 -2.00
N LEU A 269 -21.99 -20.13 -0.91
CA LEU A 269 -21.83 -21.58 -0.96
C LEU A 269 -23.22 -22.21 -1.14
N MET A 270 -23.51 -22.77 -2.32
CA MET A 270 -24.71 -23.56 -2.53
C MET A 270 -24.48 -24.99 -2.02
N PHE A 271 -24.94 -25.28 -0.80
CA PHE A 271 -25.06 -26.66 -0.32
C PHE A 271 -26.33 -27.26 -0.90
N ASN A 272 -26.19 -28.21 -1.84
CA ASN A 272 -27.31 -29.02 -2.31
C ASN A 272 -27.70 -29.96 -1.15
N MET A 273 -28.66 -29.53 -0.35
CA MET A 273 -29.14 -30.19 0.87
C MET A 273 -30.22 -31.23 0.56
N ASP A 274 -30.00 -32.06 -0.46
CA ASP A 274 -30.85 -33.21 -0.72
C ASP A 274 -29.93 -34.37 -1.12
N LEU A 275 -30.00 -35.48 -0.37
CA LEU A 275 -29.51 -36.83 -0.72
C LEU A 275 -28.19 -37.40 -0.12
N TYR A 276 -27.58 -36.85 0.94
CA TYR A 276 -26.36 -37.50 1.52
C TYR A 276 -26.27 -37.65 3.04
N PHE A 277 -27.37 -37.44 3.78
CA PHE A 277 -27.35 -37.61 5.24
C PHE A 277 -27.14 -39.06 5.76
N PRO A 278 -27.55 -40.16 5.07
CA PRO A 278 -27.34 -41.50 5.61
C PRO A 278 -25.95 -42.09 5.33
N LEU A 279 -25.27 -41.63 4.26
CA LEU A 279 -23.99 -42.21 3.83
C LEU A 279 -22.79 -41.68 4.67
N ALA A 280 -22.90 -40.45 5.17
CA ALA A 280 -21.85 -39.78 5.93
C ALA A 280 -21.56 -40.45 7.29
N ILE A 281 -22.58 -41.00 7.96
CA ILE A 281 -22.43 -41.63 9.27
C ILE A 281 -21.66 -42.97 9.15
N LEU A 282 -21.85 -43.70 8.05
CA LEU A 282 -21.18 -44.99 7.82
C LEU A 282 -19.68 -44.81 7.51
N VAL A 283 -19.31 -43.73 6.81
CA VAL A 283 -17.90 -43.39 6.51
C VAL A 283 -17.16 -42.85 7.73
N LEU A 284 -17.85 -42.12 8.62
CA LEU A 284 -17.27 -41.58 9.86
C LEU A 284 -16.88 -42.65 10.89
N ILE A 285 -17.56 -43.81 10.89
CA ILE A 285 -17.27 -44.91 11.83
C ILE A 285 -16.13 -45.82 11.33
N LEU A 286 -15.93 -45.92 10.01
CA LEU A 286 -14.96 -46.84 9.38
C LEU A 286 -13.65 -46.16 8.95
N GLY A 287 -13.56 -44.84 9.01
CA GLY A 287 -12.47 -44.04 8.43
C GLY A 287 -11.38 -43.54 9.39
N THR A 288 -11.21 -44.13 10.58
CA THR A 288 -10.04 -43.79 11.42
C THR A 288 -8.83 -44.66 11.08
N PRO A 289 -7.94 -44.15 10.22
CA PRO A 289 -6.53 -44.18 10.55
C PRO A 289 -5.91 -42.79 10.46
N TYR A 290 -5.04 -42.50 11.43
CA TYR A 290 -4.16 -41.35 11.49
C TYR A 290 -3.48 -41.06 10.14
N SER A 291 -3.70 -39.87 9.57
CA SER A 291 -2.81 -39.21 8.61
C SER A 291 -3.16 -37.73 8.47
N SER A 292 -2.31 -36.90 9.07
CA SER A 292 -1.86 -35.58 8.60
C SER A 292 -2.88 -34.77 7.79
N ALA A 293 -3.73 -34.02 8.49
CA ALA A 293 -4.58 -33.01 7.87
C ALA A 293 -3.71 -31.87 7.29
N PHE A 294 -3.60 -31.83 5.97
CA PHE A 294 -3.41 -30.58 5.23
C PHE A 294 -4.63 -29.69 5.50
N GLY A 295 -4.52 -28.84 6.50
CA GLY A 295 -5.54 -27.85 6.86
C GLY A 295 -5.64 -26.76 5.79
N LYS A 296 -6.87 -26.41 5.45
CA LYS A 296 -7.24 -25.11 4.86
C LYS A 296 -6.51 -24.00 5.61
N SER A 297 -5.78 -23.14 4.90
CA SER A 297 -5.29 -21.89 5.48
C SER A 297 -6.45 -20.88 5.49
N GLU A 298 -7.26 -20.89 6.55
CA GLU A 298 -7.80 -19.61 7.03
C GLU A 298 -6.58 -18.69 7.28
N SER A 299 -6.70 -17.40 6.96
CA SER A 299 -5.66 -16.44 7.36
C SER A 299 -5.57 -16.49 8.89
N ASN A 300 -4.52 -17.14 9.43
CA ASN A 300 -4.27 -17.22 10.87
C ASN A 300 -3.90 -15.85 11.49
N VAL A 301 -4.02 -14.76 10.73
CA VAL A 301 -3.69 -13.41 11.14
C VAL A 301 -4.76 -12.88 12.08
N LYS A 302 -4.38 -12.71 13.34
CA LYS A 302 -5.15 -12.03 14.39
C LYS A 302 -4.96 -10.53 14.27
N THR A 303 -6.00 -9.77 14.63
CA THR A 303 -5.98 -8.30 14.60
C THR A 303 -6.65 -7.77 15.85
N ALA A 304 -6.09 -6.71 16.44
CA ALA A 304 -6.72 -5.96 17.53
C ALA A 304 -6.45 -4.46 17.39
N VAL A 305 -7.39 -3.68 17.90
CA VAL A 305 -7.32 -2.22 17.96
C VAL A 305 -7.32 -1.81 19.43
N PHE A 306 -6.40 -0.92 19.78
CA PHE A 306 -6.18 -0.44 21.14
C PHE A 306 -6.10 1.09 21.17
N LEU A 307 -6.18 1.65 22.38
CA LEU A 307 -6.01 3.09 22.64
C LEU A 307 -4.89 3.29 23.65
N SER A 308 -4.10 4.35 23.48
CA SER A 308 -3.17 4.82 24.51
C SER A 308 -3.93 5.37 25.72
N PRO A 309 -3.24 5.66 26.83
CA PRO A 309 -3.75 6.61 27.81
C PRO A 309 -4.11 7.95 27.17
N LYS A 310 -5.05 8.65 27.80
CA LYS A 310 -5.49 10.00 27.41
C LYS A 310 -4.35 10.99 27.59
N PHE A 311 -4.11 11.83 26.59
CA PHE A 311 -3.28 13.04 26.73
C PHE A 311 -4.09 14.27 26.33
N GLU A 312 -3.78 15.41 26.94
CA GLU A 312 -4.52 16.66 26.71
C GLU A 312 -3.64 17.71 26.08
N LEU A 313 -4.18 18.41 25.08
CA LEU A 313 -3.52 19.48 24.36
C LEU A 313 -4.41 20.72 24.27
N GLY A 314 -3.87 21.88 24.63
CA GLY A 314 -4.42 23.19 24.30
C GLY A 314 -3.67 23.83 23.13
N PRO A 315 -4.19 24.93 22.55
CA PRO A 315 -3.55 25.63 21.44
C PRO A 315 -2.06 25.91 21.67
N GLY A 316 -1.21 25.51 20.72
CA GLY A 316 0.24 25.69 20.77
C GLY A 316 0.99 24.73 21.69
N SER A 317 0.31 24.01 22.59
CA SER A 317 0.98 23.16 23.58
C SER A 317 1.56 21.88 22.97
N VAL A 318 2.58 21.35 23.63
CA VAL A 318 3.25 20.10 23.27
C VAL A 318 3.00 19.04 24.35
N ALA A 319 2.67 17.84 23.90
CA ALA A 319 2.63 16.63 24.72
C ALA A 319 3.72 15.69 24.22
N ASN A 320 4.68 15.38 25.09
CA ASN A 320 5.69 14.36 24.85
C ASN A 320 5.61 13.33 25.99
N LYS A 321 4.78 12.30 25.79
CA LYS A 321 4.40 11.33 26.82
C LYS A 321 5.12 10.01 26.64
N PHE A 322 5.40 9.35 27.76
CA PHE A 322 5.98 8.01 27.81
C PHE A 322 5.02 7.11 28.58
N ASP A 323 4.37 6.19 27.89
CA ASP A 323 3.41 5.26 28.46
C ASP A 323 4.01 3.85 28.47
N TYR A 324 4.11 3.24 29.65
CA TYR A 324 4.72 1.93 29.85
C TYR A 324 3.66 0.85 30.09
N ASP A 325 3.97 -0.39 29.68
CA ASP A 325 3.07 -1.55 29.82
C ASP A 325 1.75 -1.34 29.07
N ILE A 326 1.88 -0.86 27.82
CA ILE A 326 0.77 -0.61 26.93
C ILE A 326 0.05 -1.91 26.58
N ASP A 327 -1.23 -1.82 26.22
CA ASP A 327 -1.96 -2.97 25.71
C ASP A 327 -1.33 -3.45 24.40
N PHE A 328 -0.84 -4.68 24.40
CA PHE A 328 -0.14 -5.25 23.26
C PHE A 328 -0.36 -6.77 23.21
N PRO A 329 -0.43 -7.39 22.01
CA PRO A 329 -0.51 -8.83 21.90
C PRO A 329 0.62 -9.53 22.65
N ARG A 330 0.27 -10.51 23.50
CA ARG A 330 1.22 -11.25 24.35
C ARG A 330 1.39 -12.68 23.87
N GLY A 331 2.53 -13.27 24.23
CA GLY A 331 2.93 -14.64 23.85
C GLY A 331 4.00 -14.66 22.76
N HIS A 332 4.47 -15.85 22.42
CA HIS A 332 5.41 -16.02 21.32
C HIS A 332 4.65 -15.90 19.99
N ILE A 333 4.79 -14.76 19.32
CA ILE A 333 4.02 -14.39 18.14
C ILE A 333 4.94 -13.75 17.09
N ALA A 334 4.45 -13.70 15.85
CA ALA A 334 5.07 -12.92 14.80
C ALA A 334 4.19 -11.72 14.45
N LEU A 335 4.71 -10.52 14.65
CA LEU A 335 4.00 -9.30 14.28
C LEU A 335 4.00 -9.14 12.76
N LYS A 336 2.84 -8.74 12.23
CA LYS A 336 2.53 -8.64 10.81
C LYS A 336 2.24 -7.21 10.37
N SER A 337 1.73 -6.33 11.23
CA SER A 337 1.71 -4.89 10.99
C SER A 337 1.38 -4.11 12.25
N PHE A 338 1.75 -2.83 12.26
CA PHE A 338 1.44 -1.88 13.32
C PHE A 338 1.13 -0.53 12.68
N ASN A 339 -0.10 -0.06 12.83
CA ASN A 339 -0.53 1.25 12.36
C ASN A 339 -1.07 2.08 13.52
N ALA A 340 -0.74 3.37 13.58
CA ALA A 340 -1.24 4.26 14.61
C ALA A 340 -1.60 5.64 14.08
N GLU A 341 -2.54 6.30 14.75
CA GLU A 341 -3.00 7.65 14.48
C GLU A 341 -3.58 8.33 15.74
N VAL A 342 -3.64 9.65 15.74
CA VAL A 342 -4.29 10.42 16.82
C VAL A 342 -5.78 10.55 16.56
N VAL A 343 -6.58 10.25 17.58
CA VAL A 343 -8.05 10.38 17.59
C VAL A 343 -8.53 11.23 18.76
N ASP A 344 -9.70 11.85 18.58
CA ASP A 344 -10.42 12.57 19.64
C ASP A 344 -11.20 11.63 20.58
N GLU A 345 -11.88 12.19 21.59
CA GLU A 345 -12.72 11.43 22.53
C GLU A 345 -13.88 10.67 21.85
N ALA A 346 -14.33 11.13 20.68
CA ALA A 346 -15.36 10.47 19.90
C ALA A 346 -14.78 9.39 18.96
N GLY A 347 -13.46 9.22 18.93
CA GLY A 347 -12.76 8.26 18.08
C GLY A 347 -12.55 8.72 16.64
N ASN A 348 -12.78 10.00 16.34
CA ASN A 348 -12.53 10.57 15.02
C ASN A 348 -11.04 10.87 14.85
N SER A 349 -10.51 10.57 13.67
CA SER A 349 -9.13 10.91 13.31
C SER A 349 -8.92 12.42 13.29
N VAL A 350 -7.85 12.88 13.93
CA VAL A 350 -7.50 14.30 14.01
C VAL A 350 -6.59 14.70 12.85
N ALA A 351 -6.83 15.88 12.28
CA ALA A 351 -6.04 16.38 11.16
C ALA A 351 -4.70 16.98 11.64
N LEU A 352 -3.62 16.78 10.87
CA LEU A 352 -2.26 17.25 11.20
C LEU A 352 -2.13 18.76 11.28
N HIS A 353 -3.00 19.48 10.56
CA HIS A 353 -3.07 20.93 10.61
C HIS A 353 -3.74 21.46 11.88
N GLU A 354 -4.31 20.59 12.72
CA GLU A 354 -4.81 20.91 14.06
C GLU A 354 -3.90 20.33 15.14
N THR A 355 -3.64 19.03 15.10
CA THR A 355 -2.70 18.35 16.00
C THR A 355 -1.69 17.59 15.17
N TYR A 356 -0.47 18.08 15.14
CA TYR A 356 0.63 17.44 14.44
C TYR A 356 1.21 16.34 15.32
N LEU A 357 1.03 15.09 14.92
CA LEU A 357 1.73 13.95 15.51
C LEU A 357 3.16 13.97 14.98
N HIS A 358 4.07 14.59 15.73
CA HIS A 358 5.47 14.70 15.33
C HIS A 358 6.11 13.32 15.24
N HIS A 359 5.92 12.49 16.26
CA HIS A 359 6.27 11.08 16.20
C HIS A 359 5.49 10.30 17.24
N TRP A 360 5.38 9.00 16.98
CA TRP A 360 5.05 8.01 17.98
C TRP A 360 6.07 6.90 17.84
N VAL A 361 6.52 6.34 18.95
CA VAL A 361 7.59 5.35 18.98
C VAL A 361 7.17 4.19 19.87
N VAL A 362 7.39 2.96 19.42
CA VAL A 362 7.13 1.73 20.17
C VAL A 362 8.44 1.04 20.50
N ALA A 363 8.70 0.82 21.79
CA ALA A 363 9.89 0.11 22.24
C ALA A 363 9.52 -1.10 23.10
N ARG A 364 10.27 -2.19 22.89
CA ARG A 364 10.20 -3.44 23.66
C ARG A 364 11.15 -3.33 24.86
N TYR A 365 10.74 -3.83 26.01
CA TYR A 365 11.60 -3.90 27.19
C TYR A 365 11.28 -5.11 28.06
N TYR A 366 12.26 -5.54 28.86
CA TYR A 366 12.09 -6.57 29.89
C TYR A 366 12.02 -5.93 31.27
N GLN A 367 11.05 -6.35 32.08
CA GLN A 367 10.87 -5.91 33.46
C GLN A 367 10.93 -7.10 34.43
N PRO A 368 11.62 -7.00 35.59
CA PRO A 368 11.58 -8.06 36.58
C PRO A 368 10.16 -8.27 37.14
N LYS A 369 9.70 -9.52 37.25
CA LYS A 369 8.33 -9.87 37.68
C LYS A 369 7.96 -9.40 39.09
N TYR A 370 8.94 -9.10 39.95
CA TYR A 370 8.70 -8.56 41.29
C TYR A 370 8.46 -7.05 41.31
N VAL A 371 8.86 -6.33 40.25
CA VAL A 371 8.56 -4.92 40.07
C VAL A 371 7.12 -4.82 39.58
N LYS A 372 6.19 -4.63 40.52
CA LYS A 372 4.80 -4.31 40.17
C LYS A 372 4.73 -2.84 39.80
N THR A 373 4.57 -2.54 38.51
CA THR A 373 4.09 -1.23 38.04
C THR A 373 2.64 -1.06 38.49
N HIS A 374 2.44 -0.75 39.77
CA HIS A 374 1.16 -0.26 40.24
C HIS A 374 1.01 1.19 39.77
N THR A 375 -0.07 1.41 39.01
CA THR A 375 -0.68 2.65 38.49
C THR A 375 -0.29 3.04 37.05
N SER A 376 -1.20 2.71 36.12
CA SER A 376 -1.37 3.26 34.77
C SER A 376 -1.83 4.75 34.74
N TYR A 377 -1.75 5.47 35.88
CA TYR A 377 -2.37 6.79 36.05
C TYR A 377 -1.63 7.67 37.07
N ASP A 378 -0.29 7.68 37.05
CA ASP A 378 0.47 8.75 37.72
C ASP A 378 1.53 9.28 36.76
N GLY A 379 1.30 10.49 36.24
CA GLY A 379 2.09 11.14 35.18
C GLY A 379 3.53 11.50 35.56
N HIS A 380 4.04 10.96 36.66
CA HIS A 380 5.36 11.27 37.21
C HIS A 380 6.12 10.07 37.80
N ARG A 381 5.83 8.83 37.39
CA ARG A 381 6.74 7.70 37.67
C ARG A 381 7.69 7.44 36.50
N ILE A 382 8.85 8.09 36.58
CA ILE A 382 10.06 7.71 35.86
C ILE A 382 10.44 6.31 36.35
N LEU A 383 10.26 5.27 35.53
CA LEU A 383 10.95 4.01 35.78
C LEU A 383 12.44 4.32 35.83
N HIS A 384 13.13 3.97 36.92
CA HIS A 384 14.57 4.16 36.96
C HIS A 384 15.21 3.14 36.01
N ASN A 385 16.35 3.47 35.40
CA ASN A 385 17.07 2.55 34.49
C ASN A 385 17.40 1.18 35.13
N SER A 386 17.32 1.05 36.46
CA SER A 386 17.45 -0.22 37.20
C SER A 386 16.24 -1.15 37.07
N ASP A 387 15.09 -0.65 36.66
CA ASP A 387 13.79 -1.32 36.82
C ASP A 387 13.35 -2.05 35.55
N TYR A 388 14.10 -1.89 34.45
CA TYR A 388 13.82 -2.50 33.17
C TYR A 388 15.04 -2.48 32.24
N VAL A 389 15.01 -3.32 31.21
CA VAL A 389 16.06 -3.40 30.17
C VAL A 389 15.41 -3.23 28.81
N PHE A 390 15.75 -2.15 28.09
CA PHE A 390 15.28 -1.97 26.72
C PHE A 390 15.84 -3.04 25.79
N VAL A 391 14.96 -3.62 24.98
CA VAL A 391 15.32 -4.54 23.90
C VAL A 391 15.36 -3.72 22.62
N ARG A 392 16.57 -3.54 22.08
CA ARG A 392 16.78 -2.70 20.90
C ARG A 392 16.51 -3.47 19.61
N ASN A 393 16.23 -2.74 18.53
CA ASN A 393 16.33 -3.28 17.18
C ASN A 393 17.79 -3.63 16.80
N SER A 394 18.00 -4.14 15.59
CA SER A 394 19.31 -4.54 15.07
C SER A 394 20.06 -3.42 14.34
N GLY A 395 19.56 -2.18 14.39
CA GLY A 395 20.16 -1.00 13.78
C GLY A 395 21.53 -0.63 14.34
N LEU A 396 22.24 0.24 13.61
CA LEU A 396 23.64 0.59 13.90
C LEU A 396 23.79 1.63 15.03
N CYS A 397 22.78 2.47 15.23
CA CYS A 397 22.84 3.57 16.19
C CYS A 397 23.06 3.07 17.63
N GLN A 398 24.02 3.66 18.34
CA GLN A 398 24.36 3.26 19.71
C GLN A 398 23.62 4.11 20.76
N ARG A 399 23.98 3.99 22.06
CA ARG A 399 23.52 4.87 23.17
C ARG A 399 22.00 5.09 23.31
N ASN A 400 21.19 4.05 23.12
CA ASN A 400 19.72 4.08 23.13
C ASN A 400 19.06 5.01 22.10
N THR A 401 19.80 5.42 21.07
CA THR A 401 19.28 6.18 19.93
C THR A 401 18.63 5.25 18.91
N LEU A 402 17.45 5.63 18.43
CA LEU A 402 16.74 4.92 17.35
C LEU A 402 16.57 3.40 17.58
N GLY A 403 16.40 2.98 18.85
CA GLY A 403 16.27 1.57 19.23
C GLY A 403 14.87 0.97 19.09
N GLN A 404 13.91 1.75 18.59
CA GLN A 404 12.50 1.38 18.50
C GLN A 404 12.18 0.31 17.47
N TYR A 405 11.03 -0.32 17.63
CA TYR A 405 10.53 -1.33 16.71
C TYR A 405 9.55 -0.75 15.70
N PHE A 406 8.72 0.20 16.12
CA PHE A 406 7.75 0.87 15.24
C PHE A 406 7.69 2.36 15.52
N GLY A 407 7.20 3.08 14.52
CA GLY A 407 6.81 4.47 14.64
C GLY A 407 7.96 5.45 14.37
N LEU A 408 7.69 6.41 13.47
CA LEU A 408 8.61 7.46 13.06
C LEU A 408 7.89 8.81 12.90
N GLY A 409 6.64 8.86 12.40
CA GLY A 409 5.90 10.12 12.28
C GLY A 409 4.42 9.99 11.91
N SER A 410 3.85 11.09 11.40
CA SER A 410 2.45 11.23 10.98
C SER A 410 2.11 10.55 9.64
N GLU A 411 3.11 10.15 8.86
CA GLU A 411 2.97 9.50 7.57
C GLU A 411 2.32 8.12 7.64
N THR A 412 2.13 7.58 8.84
CA THR A 412 1.68 6.19 9.08
C THR A 412 0.27 5.92 8.57
N ARG A 413 -0.58 6.92 8.37
CA ARG A 413 -1.93 6.75 7.79
C ARG A 413 -1.91 6.35 6.31
N GLY A 414 -0.90 6.77 5.56
CA GLY A 414 -0.76 6.52 4.13
C GLY A 414 0.40 5.57 3.78
N THR A 415 1.00 4.91 4.77
CA THR A 415 2.20 4.08 4.59
C THR A 415 1.88 2.63 4.91
N ALA A 416 2.15 1.71 3.98
CA ALA A 416 1.96 0.28 4.23
C ALA A 416 3.00 -0.24 5.25
N THR A 417 2.56 -1.00 6.24
CA THR A 417 3.43 -1.54 7.31
C THR A 417 3.35 -3.08 7.41
N ASP A 418 2.77 -3.72 6.40
CA ASP A 418 2.55 -5.16 6.38
C ASP A 418 3.87 -5.92 6.19
N VAL A 419 4.10 -6.94 7.00
CA VAL A 419 5.22 -7.87 6.84
C VAL A 419 4.70 -9.05 6.02
N PRO A 420 5.23 -9.33 4.82
CA PRO A 420 4.71 -10.37 3.96
C PRO A 420 4.93 -11.76 4.56
N ASP A 421 4.07 -12.73 4.27
CA ASP A 421 4.32 -14.12 4.63
C ASP A 421 5.51 -14.69 3.83
N PRO A 422 6.28 -15.64 4.42
CA PRO A 422 6.15 -16.20 5.76
C PRO A 422 6.96 -15.44 6.83
N PHE A 423 7.31 -14.17 6.58
CA PHE A 423 8.16 -13.38 7.46
C PHE A 423 7.38 -12.76 8.61
N GLY A 424 8.03 -12.47 9.72
CA GLY A 424 7.40 -11.73 10.81
C GLY A 424 8.41 -11.27 11.85
N ILE A 425 8.07 -10.18 12.54
CA ILE A 425 8.91 -9.67 13.65
C ILE A 425 8.61 -10.54 14.87
N ALA A 426 9.56 -11.38 15.26
CA ALA A 426 9.43 -12.29 16.39
C ALA A 426 9.46 -11.54 17.72
N VAL A 427 8.47 -11.80 18.58
CA VAL A 427 8.37 -11.19 19.92
C VAL A 427 7.84 -12.23 20.91
N GLY A 428 8.09 -12.01 22.20
CA GLY A 428 7.64 -12.92 23.25
C GLY A 428 8.28 -14.31 23.24
N ASP A 429 9.44 -14.49 22.60
CA ASP A 429 10.17 -15.77 22.62
C ASP A 429 10.67 -16.07 24.05
N PRO A 430 10.22 -17.16 24.69
CA PRO A 430 10.68 -17.54 26.03
C PRO A 430 12.19 -17.82 26.10
N ALA A 431 12.85 -18.10 24.97
CA ALA A 431 14.30 -18.29 24.91
C ALA A 431 15.09 -16.97 24.95
N GLU A 432 14.48 -15.85 24.54
CA GLU A 432 15.11 -14.52 24.58
C GLU A 432 14.86 -13.78 25.90
N ILE A 433 13.75 -14.07 26.59
CA ILE A 433 13.36 -13.37 27.81
C ILE A 433 14.19 -13.89 29.01
N PRO A 434 14.93 -13.02 29.74
CA PRO A 434 15.70 -13.43 30.91
C PRO A 434 14.86 -14.07 32.01
N GLU A 435 15.42 -15.03 32.73
CA GLU A 435 14.74 -15.66 33.86
C GLU A 435 14.33 -14.62 34.92
N GLY A 436 13.07 -14.69 35.36
CA GLY A 436 12.51 -13.73 36.32
C GLY A 436 12.03 -12.41 35.71
N TYR A 437 12.13 -12.24 34.38
CA TYR A 437 11.61 -11.06 33.67
C TYR A 437 10.34 -11.38 32.87
N GLU A 438 9.60 -10.33 32.54
CA GLU A 438 8.50 -10.33 31.59
C GLU A 438 8.72 -9.31 30.49
N GLU A 439 8.27 -9.61 29.29
CA GLU A 439 8.29 -8.69 28.15
C GLU A 439 7.11 -7.73 28.20
N LYS A 440 7.42 -6.44 28.01
CA LYS A 440 6.48 -5.34 27.95
C LYS A 440 6.84 -4.36 26.84
N TRP A 441 5.89 -3.49 26.56
CA TRP A 441 5.97 -2.50 25.51
C TRP A 441 5.68 -1.11 26.06
N MET A 442 6.28 -0.09 25.45
CA MET A 442 6.02 1.31 25.77
C MET A 442 5.72 2.11 24.51
N PHE A 443 5.00 3.21 24.68
CA PHE A 443 4.92 4.30 23.71
C PHE A 443 5.72 5.51 24.15
N ASN A 444 6.32 6.19 23.19
CA ASN A 444 6.58 7.62 23.30
C ASN A 444 5.70 8.34 22.28
N ILE A 445 4.83 9.24 22.73
CA ILE A 445 3.89 9.99 21.89
C ILE A 445 4.28 11.46 21.96
N HIS A 446 4.67 12.02 20.82
CA HIS A 446 5.01 13.43 20.68
C HIS A 446 4.01 14.11 19.74
N ALA A 447 3.17 14.98 20.29
CA ALA A 447 2.14 15.69 19.55
C ALA A 447 2.12 17.18 19.88
N ILE A 448 1.87 18.01 18.87
CA ILE A 448 1.88 19.47 18.95
C ILE A 448 0.53 20.00 18.47
N ASP A 449 -0.14 20.79 19.29
CA ASP A 449 -1.35 21.50 18.87
C ASP A 449 -0.96 22.74 18.05
N THR A 450 -1.26 22.73 16.76
CA THR A 450 -0.92 23.82 15.83
C THR A 450 -2.08 24.80 15.62
N ARG A 451 -3.16 24.69 16.39
CA ARG A 451 -4.27 25.65 16.32
C ARG A 451 -3.83 26.98 16.91
N GLY A 452 -4.07 28.07 16.17
CA GLY A 452 -3.80 29.42 16.66
C GLY A 452 -2.35 29.88 16.64
N VAL A 453 -1.38 29.00 16.39
CA VAL A 453 0.05 29.35 16.35
C VAL A 453 0.39 30.35 15.24
N VAL A 454 1.44 31.13 15.44
CA VAL A 454 1.90 32.16 14.48
C VAL A 454 2.51 31.55 13.21
N ASP A 455 3.23 30.44 13.36
CA ASP A 455 3.91 29.73 12.28
C ASP A 455 3.79 28.22 12.52
N LYS A 456 2.86 27.58 11.80
CA LYS A 456 2.63 26.14 11.93
C LYS A 456 3.87 25.33 11.61
N ARG A 457 4.58 25.68 10.53
CA ARG A 457 5.73 24.91 10.07
C ARG A 457 6.90 25.06 11.04
N GLY A 458 7.18 26.29 11.47
CA GLY A 458 8.20 26.52 12.50
C GLY A 458 7.89 25.80 13.80
N CYS A 459 6.62 25.69 14.21
CA CYS A 459 6.24 24.87 15.37
C CYS A 459 6.53 23.38 15.15
N THR A 460 6.17 22.83 13.98
CA THR A 460 6.39 21.40 13.66
C THR A 460 7.85 21.05 13.45
N GLU A 461 8.68 22.02 13.03
CA GLU A 461 10.15 21.92 12.95
C GLU A 461 10.83 22.28 14.28
N CYS A 462 10.04 22.50 15.34
CA CYS A 462 10.50 22.78 16.68
C CYS A 462 11.49 23.96 16.79
N LYS A 463 11.26 25.05 16.05
CA LYS A 463 12.11 26.26 16.11
C LYS A 463 12.12 26.87 17.50
N CYS A 464 13.29 26.95 18.13
CA CYS A 464 13.44 27.30 19.54
C CYS A 464 12.89 28.70 19.87
N GLU A 465 13.01 29.64 18.93
CA GLU A 465 12.46 30.99 19.05
C GLU A 465 10.94 31.04 19.20
N LEU A 466 10.22 30.07 18.61
CA LEU A 466 8.76 30.00 18.70
C LEU A 466 8.29 29.39 20.03
N TYR A 467 9.11 28.58 20.68
CA TYR A 467 8.82 28.00 21.99
C TYR A 467 9.36 28.85 23.15
N ASN A 468 10.17 29.89 22.86
CA ASN A 468 10.80 30.75 23.84
C ASN A 468 11.63 29.97 24.88
N VAL A 469 12.41 28.99 24.40
CA VAL A 469 13.25 28.11 25.22
C VAL A 469 14.73 28.38 24.98
N THR A 470 15.53 28.30 26.03
CA THR A 470 17.01 28.44 25.99
C THR A 470 17.73 27.23 26.60
N LYS A 471 16.97 26.28 27.13
CA LYS A 471 17.43 25.06 27.77
C LYS A 471 16.62 23.88 27.27
N ASP A 472 17.25 22.71 27.21
CA ASP A 472 16.58 21.46 26.88
C ASP A 472 15.72 20.93 28.05
N ALA A 473 15.06 19.78 27.83
CA ALA A 473 14.18 19.12 28.80
C ALA A 473 14.89 18.75 30.13
N TYR A 474 16.22 18.67 30.14
CA TYR A 474 17.03 18.36 31.32
C TYR A 474 17.59 19.62 32.00
N GLY A 475 17.22 20.80 31.51
CA GLY A 475 17.68 22.09 32.02
C GLY A 475 19.09 22.47 31.57
N LYS A 476 19.68 21.74 30.61
CA LYS A 476 20.99 22.08 30.05
C LYS A 476 20.84 23.20 29.01
N PRO A 477 21.70 24.22 29.02
CA PRO A 477 21.67 25.28 28.01
C PRO A 477 21.79 24.71 26.59
N LEU A 478 20.97 25.23 25.67
CA LEU A 478 21.08 24.93 24.25
C LEU A 478 22.35 25.58 23.68
N MET A 479 22.93 24.95 22.66
CA MET A 479 24.04 25.57 21.95
C MET A 479 23.56 26.81 21.18
N PRO A 480 24.36 27.88 21.08
CA PRO A 480 23.93 29.13 20.43
C PRO A 480 23.48 28.98 18.97
N ASP A 481 23.99 27.97 18.28
CA ASP A 481 23.73 27.63 16.89
C ASP A 481 22.59 26.60 16.71
N TYR A 482 22.03 26.05 17.80
CA TYR A 482 20.91 25.12 17.74
C TYR A 482 19.59 25.89 17.55
N LYS A 483 19.15 26.02 16.29
CA LYS A 483 17.99 26.84 15.90
C LYS A 483 16.64 26.16 16.13
N GLY A 484 16.58 24.83 16.04
CA GLY A 484 15.35 24.06 16.15
C GLY A 484 15.61 22.56 16.18
N GLY A 485 14.60 21.82 16.66
CA GLY A 485 14.64 20.36 16.76
C GLY A 485 14.15 19.82 18.11
N LEU A 486 14.42 18.55 18.35
CA LEU A 486 13.95 17.74 19.48
C LEU A 486 14.18 18.39 20.86
N LYS A 487 15.20 19.23 21.02
CA LYS A 487 15.51 19.88 22.31
C LYS A 487 14.64 21.10 22.62
N CYS A 488 13.81 21.54 21.68
CA CYS A 488 13.06 22.80 21.81
C CYS A 488 11.55 22.63 22.01
N CYS A 489 10.99 21.51 21.58
CA CYS A 489 9.56 21.18 21.73
C CYS A 489 9.36 20.01 22.72
N TYR A 490 9.95 20.06 23.91
CA TYR A 490 9.72 19.02 24.92
C TYR A 490 8.35 19.18 25.61
N ASP A 491 7.99 18.20 26.46
CA ASP A 491 6.69 18.13 27.13
C ASP A 491 6.35 19.46 27.83
N GLN A 492 5.09 19.90 27.71
CA GLN A 492 4.55 21.10 28.33
C GLN A 492 5.10 22.44 27.81
N THR A 493 5.99 22.43 26.81
CA THR A 493 6.30 23.67 26.08
C THR A 493 5.10 24.12 25.25
N GLN A 494 5.10 25.39 24.86
CA GLN A 494 4.03 25.98 24.08
C GLN A 494 4.62 26.81 22.93
N CYS A 495 4.27 26.45 21.70
CA CYS A 495 4.58 27.23 20.53
C CYS A 495 3.78 28.54 20.53
N ARG A 496 4.42 29.62 20.11
CA ARG A 496 3.89 30.98 20.12
C ARG A 496 2.53 31.07 19.42
N LEU A 497 1.53 31.56 20.15
CA LEU A 497 0.19 31.83 19.65
C LEU A 497 0.08 33.22 19.01
N ARG A 498 -0.87 33.35 18.08
CA ARG A 498 -1.34 34.66 17.62
C ARG A 498 -2.02 35.39 18.77
N GLU A 499 -1.82 36.71 18.81
CA GLU A 499 -2.39 37.56 19.85
C GLU A 499 -3.93 37.42 19.88
N GLY A 500 -4.48 37.23 21.08
CA GLY A 500 -5.93 37.06 21.31
C GLY A 500 -6.51 35.71 20.88
N PHE A 501 -5.72 34.73 20.44
CA PHE A 501 -6.24 33.40 20.15
C PHE A 501 -6.49 32.61 21.43
N GLU A 502 -7.75 32.24 21.66
CA GLU A 502 -8.15 31.31 22.69
C GLU A 502 -8.81 30.09 22.05
N GLY A 503 -8.56 28.91 22.60
CA GLY A 503 -9.15 27.66 22.11
C GLY A 503 -9.22 26.62 23.21
N PRO A 504 -10.21 25.72 23.17
CA PRO A 504 -10.38 24.72 24.22
C PRO A 504 -9.25 23.70 24.18
N LYS A 505 -8.91 23.18 25.37
CA LYS A 505 -8.14 21.95 25.48
C LYS A 505 -8.93 20.79 24.89
N ARG A 506 -8.23 19.86 24.24
CA ARG A 506 -8.77 18.63 23.69
C ARG A 506 -8.12 17.45 24.39
N SER A 507 -8.94 16.47 24.75
CA SER A 507 -8.48 15.13 25.12
C SER A 507 -8.28 14.31 23.86
N LEU A 508 -7.14 13.65 23.76
CA LEU A 508 -6.71 12.89 22.59
C LEU A 508 -6.14 11.54 23.01
N TYR A 509 -6.12 10.61 22.05
CA TYR A 509 -5.59 9.25 22.22
C TYR A 509 -4.81 8.87 20.96
N LEU A 510 -3.80 8.02 21.11
CA LEU A 510 -3.24 7.28 19.99
C LEU A 510 -4.06 5.99 19.82
N ARG A 511 -4.78 5.88 18.70
CA ARG A 511 -5.41 4.63 18.27
C ARG A 511 -4.41 3.82 17.47
N TYR A 512 -4.23 2.56 17.81
CA TYR A 512 -3.31 1.68 17.09
C TYR A 512 -3.91 0.31 16.81
N THR A 513 -3.60 -0.21 15.63
CA THR A 513 -4.02 -1.52 15.14
C THR A 513 -2.80 -2.40 14.96
N VAL A 514 -2.81 -3.55 15.62
CA VAL A 514 -1.73 -4.55 15.54
C VAL A 514 -2.28 -5.80 14.86
N LYS A 515 -1.54 -6.32 13.88
CA LYS A 515 -1.80 -7.63 13.28
C LYS A 515 -0.68 -8.59 13.64
N TRP A 516 -1.00 -9.85 13.93
CA TRP A 516 -0.01 -10.87 14.29
C TRP A 516 -0.51 -12.28 13.97
N VAL A 517 0.41 -13.24 13.95
CA VAL A 517 0.11 -14.68 13.93
C VAL A 517 0.76 -15.35 15.13
N ASP A 518 0.22 -16.49 15.57
CA ASP A 518 0.91 -17.31 16.57
C ASP A 518 2.23 -17.83 15.97
N TRP A 519 3.28 -17.87 16.80
CA TRP A 519 4.58 -18.34 16.31
C TRP A 519 4.51 -19.82 15.91
N ASP A 520 5.05 -20.12 14.74
CA ASP A 520 5.17 -21.48 14.22
C ASP A 520 6.51 -21.65 13.50
N LYS A 521 6.99 -22.89 13.41
CA LYS A 521 8.29 -23.25 12.82
C LYS A 521 8.42 -22.91 11.33
N PHE A 522 7.31 -22.62 10.63
CA PHE A 522 7.34 -22.21 9.22
C PHE A 522 7.53 -20.69 9.05
N LEU A 523 7.43 -19.91 10.11
CA LEU A 523 7.68 -18.47 10.07
C LEU A 523 9.18 -18.17 10.08
N VAL A 524 9.56 -17.11 9.36
CA VAL A 524 10.93 -16.64 9.29
C VAL A 524 11.06 -15.31 10.05
N PRO A 525 11.87 -15.24 11.11
CA PRO A 525 12.08 -13.99 11.84
C PRO A 525 12.79 -12.97 10.95
N VAL A 526 12.33 -11.72 11.00
CA VAL A 526 13.05 -10.57 10.43
C VAL A 526 13.68 -9.72 11.52
N LYS A 527 14.81 -9.11 11.21
CA LYS A 527 15.49 -8.11 12.02
C LYS A 527 15.13 -6.71 11.51
N ILE A 528 14.97 -5.79 12.45
CA ILE A 528 14.63 -4.39 12.18
C ILE A 528 15.94 -3.60 12.17
N TYR A 529 16.17 -2.83 11.12
CA TYR A 529 17.25 -1.86 11.03
C TYR A 529 16.66 -0.47 10.82
N ILE A 530 17.15 0.50 11.60
CA ILE A 530 16.88 1.93 11.39
C ILE A 530 18.22 2.59 11.13
N PHE A 531 18.38 3.12 9.92
CA PHE A 531 19.55 3.88 9.51
C PHE A 531 19.27 5.38 9.63
N ASP A 532 20.31 6.14 9.93
CA ASP A 532 20.25 7.59 10.09
C ASP A 532 21.28 8.23 9.17
N VAL A 533 20.85 9.16 8.32
CA VAL A 533 21.75 9.86 7.38
C VAL A 533 22.79 10.74 8.08
N THR A 534 22.57 11.06 9.36
CA THR A 534 23.51 11.83 10.19
C THR A 534 24.53 10.96 10.92
N ASP A 535 24.45 9.63 10.78
CA ASP A 535 25.37 8.72 11.44
C ASP A 535 26.81 8.94 10.96
N THR A 536 27.72 8.98 11.94
CA THR A 536 29.16 9.08 11.72
C THR A 536 29.87 7.96 12.46
N ILE A 537 30.86 7.35 11.80
CA ILE A 537 31.59 6.22 12.35
C ILE A 537 32.93 6.70 12.90
N LYS A 538 33.20 6.39 14.17
CA LYS A 538 34.52 6.51 14.78
C LYS A 538 35.10 5.12 14.97
N ILE A 539 36.28 4.87 14.43
CA ILE A 539 37.00 3.60 14.63
C ILE A 539 37.88 3.78 15.86
N SER A 540 37.62 3.01 16.92
CA SER A 540 38.48 2.97 18.11
C SER A 540 39.43 1.77 18.03
N ASP A 541 40.72 2.01 18.23
CA ASP A 541 41.77 0.98 18.28
C ASP A 541 41.90 0.42 19.71
N ASP A 542 40.90 -0.35 20.15
CA ASP A 542 41.04 -1.11 21.40
C ASP A 542 41.59 -2.51 21.12
N SER A 543 42.44 -2.99 22.04
CA SER A 543 43.23 -4.23 21.97
C SER A 543 42.46 -5.56 21.77
N GLY A 544 41.15 -5.51 21.55
CA GLY A 544 40.26 -6.65 21.26
C GLY A 544 39.66 -6.68 19.83
N GLY A 545 39.95 -5.68 18.98
CA GLY A 545 39.46 -5.59 17.59
C GLY A 545 38.82 -4.23 17.26
N MET A 546 38.68 -3.91 15.97
CA MET A 546 38.07 -2.66 15.49
C MET A 546 36.56 -2.67 15.75
N ILE A 547 36.10 -1.94 16.78
CA ILE A 547 34.66 -1.74 17.02
C ILE A 547 34.26 -0.37 16.46
N PRO A 548 33.45 -0.31 15.38
CA PRO A 548 32.92 0.96 14.89
C PRO A 548 31.93 1.54 15.91
N GLU A 549 32.22 2.75 16.38
CA GLU A 549 31.33 3.56 17.21
C GLU A 549 30.46 4.42 16.30
N HIS A 550 29.14 4.23 16.38
CA HIS A 550 28.14 4.93 15.57
C HIS A 550 27.52 6.08 16.37
N ASP A 551 27.58 7.29 15.82
CA ASP A 551 27.17 8.55 16.47
C ASP A 551 26.03 9.20 15.69
N CYS A 552 24.85 8.55 15.73
CA CYS A 552 23.61 9.04 15.11
C CYS A 552 23.07 10.29 15.81
N GLN A 553 22.91 11.39 15.05
CA GLN A 553 22.42 12.68 15.58
C GLN A 553 20.89 12.84 15.47
N ILE A 554 20.20 11.93 14.77
CA ILE A 554 18.75 11.89 14.53
C ILE A 554 18.25 13.00 13.60
N GLU A 555 18.67 14.25 13.83
CA GLU A 555 18.19 15.45 13.17
C GLU A 555 19.33 16.31 12.62
N TYR A 556 19.06 17.05 11.55
CA TYR A 556 19.98 18.02 10.96
C TYR A 556 19.21 19.21 10.35
N ASP A 557 19.92 20.30 10.07
CA ASP A 557 19.34 21.50 9.46
C ASP A 557 19.59 21.49 7.94
N VAL A 558 18.64 22.05 7.19
CA VAL A 558 18.77 22.29 5.74
C VAL A 558 18.78 23.79 5.52
N GLU A 559 19.90 24.30 5.02
CA GLU A 559 20.04 25.72 4.67
C GLU A 559 19.25 26.08 3.41
N SER A 560 18.77 27.33 3.34
CA SER A 560 18.10 27.84 2.14
C SER A 560 19.09 28.06 0.99
N CYS A 561 18.70 27.68 -0.23
CA CYS A 561 19.43 27.98 -1.46
C CYS A 561 19.47 29.50 -1.75
N SER A 562 20.54 29.97 -2.40
CA SER A 562 20.59 31.35 -2.92
C SER A 562 19.72 31.49 -4.18
N THR A 563 18.99 32.60 -4.29
CA THR A 563 18.19 32.96 -5.48
C THR A 563 19.03 33.15 -6.75
N ASP A 564 20.36 33.22 -6.63
CA ASP A 564 21.29 33.49 -7.73
C ASP A 564 21.86 32.23 -8.40
N GLN A 565 21.56 31.03 -7.89
CA GLN A 565 22.01 29.77 -8.50
C GLN A 565 21.06 29.30 -9.60
N LYS A 566 21.34 29.77 -10.83
CA LYS A 566 20.79 29.26 -12.10
C LYS A 566 21.47 27.98 -12.59
N ASP A 567 22.05 27.17 -11.70
CA ASP A 567 22.68 25.91 -12.09
C ASP A 567 21.72 24.74 -11.87
N GLY A 568 20.86 24.51 -12.87
CA GLY A 568 20.34 23.20 -13.32
C GLY A 568 19.57 22.25 -12.39
N ASN A 569 19.80 22.23 -11.07
CA ASN A 569 19.31 21.19 -10.16
C ASN A 569 18.10 21.59 -9.30
N GLY A 570 17.63 22.84 -9.38
CA GLY A 570 16.63 23.37 -8.46
C GLY A 570 17.15 23.38 -7.01
N CYS A 571 16.42 24.03 -6.09
CA CYS A 571 16.80 24.09 -4.68
C CYS A 571 16.61 22.73 -4.00
N LEU A 572 17.58 21.84 -4.18
CA LEU A 572 17.65 20.48 -3.65
C LEU A 572 18.88 20.36 -2.74
N HIS A 573 18.65 19.96 -1.50
CA HIS A 573 19.69 19.56 -0.55
C HIS A 573 19.76 18.05 -0.48
N VAL A 574 20.98 17.51 -0.49
CA VAL A 574 21.26 16.07 -0.50
C VAL A 574 22.21 15.77 0.65
N GLN A 575 21.74 14.98 1.61
CA GLN A 575 22.54 14.47 2.73
C GLN A 575 22.85 13.00 2.48
N LYS A 576 24.10 12.56 2.71
CA LYS A 576 24.53 11.16 2.51
C LYS A 576 25.40 10.66 3.65
N THR A 577 25.29 9.37 3.94
CA THR A 577 26.25 8.63 4.77
C THR A 577 26.47 7.24 4.20
N SER A 578 27.62 6.64 4.52
CA SER A 578 27.99 5.30 4.09
C SER A 578 28.37 4.44 5.29
N LEU A 579 27.66 3.34 5.50
CA LEU A 579 27.69 2.55 6.74
C LEU A 579 27.92 1.06 6.42
N PRO A 580 28.97 0.41 6.97
CA PRO A 580 29.19 -1.02 6.80
C PRO A 580 28.22 -1.83 7.66
N LEU A 581 27.42 -2.67 7.03
CA LEU A 581 26.51 -3.57 7.73
C LEU A 581 27.23 -4.88 8.09
N GLN A 582 27.51 -5.08 9.38
CA GLN A 582 28.28 -6.25 9.84
C GLN A 582 27.64 -7.58 9.44
N LYS A 583 26.31 -7.67 9.54
CA LYS A 583 25.56 -8.87 9.16
C LYS A 583 24.43 -8.50 8.21
N GLY A 584 24.51 -9.05 7.01
CA GLY A 584 23.54 -8.84 5.94
C GLY A 584 22.37 -9.82 5.98
N GLY A 585 21.68 -9.91 4.86
CA GLY A 585 20.53 -10.77 4.66
C GLY A 585 19.60 -10.27 3.56
N TYR A 586 18.44 -10.91 3.44
CA TYR A 586 17.45 -10.62 2.42
C TYR A 586 16.53 -9.50 2.85
N VAL A 587 16.42 -8.46 2.03
CA VAL A 587 15.53 -7.33 2.28
C VAL A 587 14.09 -7.74 2.01
N ILE A 588 13.23 -7.60 3.02
CA ILE A 588 11.81 -7.99 2.97
C ILE A 588 10.91 -6.75 2.84
N TYR A 589 11.29 -5.66 3.50
CA TYR A 589 10.55 -4.40 3.51
C TYR A 589 11.50 -3.24 3.74
N GLY A 590 11.21 -2.08 3.14
CA GLY A 590 11.90 -0.84 3.45
C GLY A 590 11.02 0.40 3.29
N VAL A 591 11.26 1.42 4.12
CA VAL A 591 10.57 2.71 4.04
C VAL A 591 11.44 3.80 4.68
N ALA A 592 11.42 5.01 4.14
CA ALA A 592 12.08 6.15 4.76
C ALA A 592 11.14 6.94 5.66
N HIS A 593 11.71 7.73 6.54
CA HIS A 593 11.02 8.77 7.28
C HIS A 593 11.70 10.11 7.04
N GLN A 594 10.87 11.10 6.71
CA GLN A 594 11.28 12.48 6.45
C GLN A 594 10.23 13.43 7.02
N HIS A 595 10.67 14.62 7.41
CA HIS A 595 9.83 15.74 7.77
C HIS A 595 9.39 16.54 6.53
N SER A 596 8.40 17.42 6.69
CA SER A 596 7.93 18.30 5.61
C SER A 596 9.10 19.09 4.99
N GLY A 597 9.20 19.06 3.66
CA GLY A 597 10.38 19.51 2.92
C GLY A 597 11.13 18.36 2.26
N GLY A 598 10.98 17.13 2.77
CA GLY A 598 11.55 15.92 2.17
C GLY A 598 11.03 15.68 0.76
N THR A 599 11.91 15.25 -0.14
CA THR A 599 11.61 14.94 -1.55
C THR A 599 11.87 13.48 -1.91
N GLY A 600 12.44 12.71 -0.99
CA GLY A 600 12.71 11.28 -1.14
C GLY A 600 14.00 10.86 -0.45
N SER A 601 14.15 9.57 -0.24
CA SER A 601 15.36 8.94 0.29
C SER A 601 15.63 7.62 -0.42
N THR A 602 16.90 7.29 -0.64
CA THR A 602 17.30 6.04 -1.29
C THR A 602 18.45 5.39 -0.55
N LEU A 603 18.34 4.08 -0.37
CA LEU A 603 19.38 3.20 0.15
C LEU A 603 20.05 2.46 -1.01
N TYR A 604 21.37 2.54 -1.09
CA TYR A 604 22.19 1.93 -2.12
C TYR A 604 23.12 0.86 -1.53
N GLY A 605 23.37 -0.19 -2.32
CA GLY A 605 24.45 -1.15 -2.05
C GLY A 605 25.81 -0.58 -2.43
N GLN A 606 26.88 -1.27 -2.04
CA GLN A 606 28.26 -0.83 -2.25
C GLN A 606 28.63 -0.67 -3.74
N ASP A 607 27.99 -1.45 -4.59
CA ASP A 607 28.13 -1.43 -6.06
C ASP A 607 27.27 -0.35 -6.75
N GLY A 608 26.57 0.48 -5.97
CA GLY A 608 25.67 1.53 -6.46
C GLY A 608 24.28 1.03 -6.85
N ARG A 609 23.96 -0.25 -6.65
CA ARG A 609 22.60 -0.76 -6.90
C ARG A 609 21.60 -0.11 -5.93
N VAL A 610 20.40 0.19 -6.41
CA VAL A 610 19.31 0.63 -5.53
C VAL A 610 18.80 -0.56 -4.74
N ILE A 611 18.88 -0.50 -3.41
CA ILE A 611 18.26 -1.47 -2.50
C ILE A 611 16.79 -1.12 -2.30
N CYS A 612 16.52 0.15 -1.98
CA CYS A 612 15.17 0.65 -1.79
C CYS A 612 15.12 2.17 -1.94
N SER A 613 14.09 2.68 -2.60
CA SER A 613 13.77 4.12 -2.68
C SER A 613 12.40 4.38 -2.08
N SER A 614 12.30 5.42 -1.26
CA SER A 614 11.09 5.82 -0.57
C SER A 614 10.80 7.31 -0.82
N ILE A 615 9.59 7.62 -1.28
CA ILE A 615 9.18 8.93 -1.74
C ILE A 615 7.99 9.41 -0.90
N PRO A 616 8.03 10.64 -0.37
CA PRO A 616 6.92 11.18 0.41
C PRO A 616 5.71 11.52 -0.45
N SER A 617 4.53 11.25 0.11
CA SER A 617 3.24 11.67 -0.41
C SER A 617 2.73 12.85 0.41
N TYR A 618 2.49 13.98 -0.25
CA TYR A 618 1.93 15.18 0.36
C TYR A 618 0.43 15.26 0.17
N GLY A 619 -0.28 15.66 1.22
CA GLY A 619 -1.72 15.90 1.16
C GLY A 619 -2.08 17.12 0.30
N LYS A 620 -3.37 17.26 -0.02
CA LYS A 620 -3.91 18.32 -0.90
C LYS A 620 -5.16 19.00 -0.37
N GLY A 621 -5.69 18.55 0.76
CA GLY A 621 -6.93 18.99 1.37
C GLY A 621 -6.75 19.33 2.85
N LYS A 622 -7.84 19.25 3.60
CA LYS A 622 -7.86 19.50 5.06
C LYS A 622 -8.22 18.26 5.86
N GLU A 623 -8.81 17.26 5.22
CA GLU A 623 -9.23 16.03 5.88
C GLU A 623 -8.04 15.26 6.47
N ALA A 624 -8.32 14.54 7.56
CA ALA A 624 -7.38 13.62 8.19
C ALA A 624 -6.82 12.62 7.17
N GLY A 625 -5.51 12.62 6.95
CA GLY A 625 -4.81 11.75 6.00
C GLY A 625 -4.63 12.34 4.60
N ASN A 626 -5.04 13.61 4.38
CA ASN A 626 -4.85 14.32 3.12
C ASN A 626 -4.51 15.80 3.35
N GLU A 627 -3.84 16.15 4.45
CA GLU A 627 -3.55 17.53 4.82
C GLU A 627 -2.50 18.18 3.92
N ALA A 628 -2.87 19.30 3.29
CA ALA A 628 -1.96 20.08 2.46
C ALA A 628 -0.72 20.53 3.23
N ASP A 629 0.44 20.45 2.58
CA ASP A 629 1.78 20.77 3.13
C ASP A 629 2.33 19.80 4.20
N TYR A 630 1.62 18.71 4.48
CA TYR A 630 2.09 17.63 5.36
C TYR A 630 2.41 16.37 4.56
N ILE A 631 3.43 15.63 5.02
CA ILE A 631 3.66 14.26 4.56
C ILE A 631 2.60 13.38 5.22
N VAL A 632 1.75 12.77 4.39
CA VAL A 632 0.63 11.92 4.82
C VAL A 632 0.89 10.44 4.52
N GLY A 633 1.99 10.12 3.83
CA GLY A 633 2.40 8.76 3.50
C GLY A 633 3.80 8.71 2.90
N MET A 634 4.40 7.53 2.88
CA MET A 634 5.68 7.23 2.24
C MET A 634 5.52 6.02 1.33
N SER A 635 6.19 6.03 0.16
CA SER A 635 6.26 4.83 -0.66
C SER A 635 7.14 3.76 0.01
N THR A 636 6.70 2.52 -0.03
CA THR A 636 7.37 1.38 0.61
C THR A 636 7.99 0.47 -0.43
N CYS A 637 9.12 -0.15 -0.11
CA CYS A 637 9.72 -1.19 -0.93
C CYS A 637 9.33 -2.56 -0.39
N TYR A 638 8.86 -3.41 -1.29
CA TYR A 638 8.68 -4.85 -1.06
C TYR A 638 9.43 -5.61 -2.14
N PRO A 639 10.75 -5.84 -1.98
CA PRO A 639 11.49 -6.66 -2.92
C PRO A 639 10.93 -8.08 -2.97
N ARG A 640 10.98 -8.72 -4.14
CA ARG A 640 10.66 -10.15 -4.23
C ARG A 640 11.56 -10.91 -3.25
N PRO A 641 11.03 -11.78 -2.37
CA PRO A 641 11.86 -12.52 -1.42
C PRO A 641 13.02 -13.22 -2.10
N GLY A 642 14.25 -12.97 -1.63
CA GLY A 642 15.47 -13.52 -2.22
C GLY A 642 16.10 -12.69 -3.35
N SER A 643 15.42 -11.66 -3.87
CA SER A 643 15.94 -10.85 -4.99
C SER A 643 16.96 -9.79 -4.58
N VAL A 644 16.82 -9.23 -3.38
CA VAL A 644 17.72 -8.22 -2.84
C VAL A 644 18.38 -8.79 -1.60
N ASN A 645 19.66 -9.13 -1.72
CA ASN A 645 20.49 -9.58 -0.62
C ASN A 645 21.53 -8.52 -0.29
N ILE A 646 21.73 -8.24 0.99
CA ILE A 646 22.85 -7.47 1.51
C ILE A 646 23.86 -8.49 2.01
N ILE A 647 25.11 -8.40 1.56
CA ILE A 647 26.15 -9.33 2.01
C ILE A 647 26.75 -8.87 3.35
N ASP A 648 27.27 -9.81 4.13
CA ASP A 648 27.97 -9.49 5.38
C ASP A 648 29.15 -8.55 5.09
N GLY A 649 29.25 -7.47 5.85
CA GLY A 649 30.26 -6.42 5.68
C GLY A 649 30.01 -5.45 4.53
N GLU A 650 28.89 -5.54 3.80
CA GLU A 650 28.58 -4.62 2.71
C GLU A 650 28.41 -3.18 3.22
N THR A 651 29.06 -2.23 2.56
CA THR A 651 28.85 -0.80 2.85
C THR A 651 27.62 -0.29 2.13
N LEU A 652 26.60 0.10 2.89
CA LEU A 652 25.38 0.70 2.37
C LEU A 652 25.52 2.22 2.33
N THR A 653 24.99 2.87 1.29
CA THR A 653 24.92 4.33 1.22
C THR A 653 23.49 4.79 1.36
N LEU A 654 23.20 5.58 2.39
CA LEU A 654 21.90 6.20 2.60
C LEU A 654 21.95 7.64 2.09
N GLU A 655 20.99 8.00 1.23
CA GLU A 655 20.78 9.35 0.71
C GLU A 655 19.42 9.87 1.16
N SER A 656 19.37 11.10 1.68
CA SER A 656 18.14 11.81 2.05
C SER A 656 18.09 13.16 1.33
N ASN A 657 16.99 13.40 0.61
CA ASN A 657 16.80 14.57 -0.23
C ASN A 657 15.71 15.48 0.34
N TYR A 658 15.99 16.78 0.39
CA TYR A 658 15.10 17.83 0.88
C TYR A 658 15.06 19.01 -0.10
N SER A 659 13.93 19.70 -0.17
CA SER A 659 13.89 21.00 -0.81
C SER A 659 14.62 22.03 0.05
N SER A 660 15.64 22.66 -0.49
CA SER A 660 16.30 23.82 0.12
C SER A 660 15.72 25.15 -0.36
N SER A 661 14.51 25.14 -0.94
CA SER A 661 13.82 26.39 -1.36
C SER A 661 13.58 27.37 -0.20
N ARG A 662 13.64 26.85 1.02
CA ARG A 662 13.64 27.56 2.29
C ARG A 662 14.49 26.79 3.29
N GLU A 663 14.84 27.46 4.39
CA GLU A 663 15.50 26.81 5.51
C GLU A 663 14.53 25.86 6.22
N HIS A 664 15.05 24.71 6.68
CA HIS A 664 14.37 23.77 7.55
C HIS A 664 15.25 23.44 8.75
N THR A 665 14.67 23.34 9.95
CA THR A 665 15.39 22.97 11.17
C THR A 665 14.96 21.60 11.69
N GLY A 666 15.89 20.83 12.23
CA GLY A 666 15.58 19.56 12.88
C GLY A 666 14.87 18.55 11.97
N VAL A 667 15.27 18.46 10.71
CA VAL A 667 14.73 17.46 9.78
C VAL A 667 15.38 16.10 9.97
N MET A 668 14.66 15.03 9.63
CA MET A 668 15.15 13.66 9.75
C MET A 668 15.41 13.02 8.38
N GLY A 669 16.39 12.13 8.31
CA GLY A 669 16.68 11.32 7.13
C GLY A 669 16.88 9.87 7.55
N LEU A 670 15.79 9.23 8.01
CA LEU A 670 15.84 7.87 8.54
C LEU A 670 15.37 6.85 7.51
N PHE A 671 15.89 5.63 7.60
CA PHE A 671 15.49 4.52 6.74
C PHE A 671 15.25 3.24 7.56
N TYR A 672 14.01 2.78 7.57
CA TYR A 672 13.58 1.56 8.23
C TYR A 672 13.64 0.38 7.26
N LEU A 673 14.23 -0.74 7.68
CA LEU A 673 14.42 -1.94 6.87
C LEU A 673 14.09 -3.20 7.68
N LEU A 674 13.37 -4.14 7.06
CA LEU A 674 13.23 -5.51 7.57
C LEU A 674 14.12 -6.45 6.77
N VAL A 675 15.00 -7.15 7.46
CA VAL A 675 15.98 -8.06 6.86
C VAL A 675 15.82 -9.46 7.44
N ALA A 676 15.66 -10.46 6.58
CA ALA A 676 15.68 -11.87 6.96
C ALA A 676 17.08 -12.45 6.74
N GLU A 677 17.69 -13.01 7.77
CA GLU A 677 19.03 -13.63 7.65
C GLU A 677 19.00 -14.90 6.77
N GLN A 678 17.84 -15.55 6.69
CA GLN A 678 17.64 -16.77 5.92
C GLN A 678 16.31 -16.71 5.18
N LEU A 679 16.24 -17.40 4.04
CA LEU A 679 14.98 -17.66 3.36
C LEU A 679 14.32 -18.92 3.93
N PRO A 680 13.00 -19.07 3.76
CA PRO A 680 12.28 -20.28 4.18
C PRO A 680 12.95 -21.54 3.61
N HIS A 681 13.00 -22.62 4.41
CA HIS A 681 13.68 -23.89 4.08
C HIS A 681 13.29 -24.52 2.72
N GLN A 682 12.21 -24.06 2.08
CA GLN A 682 11.83 -24.48 0.73
C GLN A 682 12.77 -23.94 -0.37
N HIS A 683 13.58 -22.91 -0.12
CA HIS A 683 14.60 -22.42 -1.06
C HIS A 683 15.91 -23.22 -1.06
N LEU A 684 16.26 -23.89 0.06
CA LEU A 684 17.50 -24.66 0.19
C LEU A 684 17.51 -25.99 -0.57
N LYS A 685 16.34 -26.51 -1.00
CA LYS A 685 16.28 -27.73 -1.83
C LYS A 685 16.71 -27.51 -3.28
N HIS A 686 16.94 -26.27 -3.70
CA HIS A 686 17.31 -25.95 -5.08
C HIS A 686 18.75 -25.48 -5.27
N THR A 687 19.56 -25.41 -4.22
CA THR A 687 20.98 -25.03 -4.31
C THR A 687 21.96 -26.18 -4.06
N SER A 688 21.51 -27.38 -3.67
CA SER A 688 22.40 -28.52 -3.37
C SER A 688 22.42 -29.66 -4.39
N ARG A 689 21.98 -29.45 -5.64
CA ARG A 689 22.08 -30.45 -6.73
C ARG A 689 22.48 -29.87 -8.09
N SER A 690 23.61 -29.18 -8.13
CA SER A 690 24.52 -29.06 -9.29
C SER A 690 25.72 -28.25 -8.78
N SER A 691 26.98 -28.66 -8.83
CA SER A 691 27.64 -29.66 -9.66
C SER A 691 29.07 -29.75 -9.10
N PHE A 692 29.43 -30.86 -8.46
CA PHE A 692 30.82 -31.26 -8.22
C PHE A 692 30.88 -32.79 -8.28
N PHE A 693 30.81 -33.32 -9.49
CA PHE A 693 31.50 -34.55 -9.83
C PHE A 693 32.34 -34.22 -11.05
N ILE A 694 33.60 -33.89 -10.77
CA ILE A 694 34.66 -33.87 -11.77
C ILE A 694 34.92 -35.33 -12.13
N ASP A 695 34.86 -35.58 -13.42
CA ASP A 695 35.16 -36.85 -14.08
C ASP A 695 36.64 -37.22 -13.82
N ILE A 696 36.90 -38.14 -12.90
CA ILE A 696 38.21 -38.77 -12.71
C ILE A 696 38.13 -40.14 -13.35
N ASN A 697 38.29 -40.22 -14.67
CA ASN A 697 38.58 -41.50 -15.35
C ASN A 697 39.29 -41.38 -16.72
N SER A 698 40.00 -40.27 -17.00
CA SER A 698 40.85 -40.19 -18.21
C SER A 698 42.32 -39.87 -17.93
N ILE A 699 42.96 -40.61 -17.02
CA ILE A 699 44.42 -40.80 -17.03
C ILE A 699 44.73 -42.22 -16.52
N VAL A 700 44.58 -43.24 -17.38
CA VAL A 700 45.47 -44.41 -17.47
C VAL A 700 45.32 -44.99 -18.88
N HIS A 701 46.45 -45.02 -19.61
CA HIS A 701 46.74 -45.55 -20.94
C HIS A 701 46.37 -44.71 -22.18
#